data_AF-A0AAV9GE41-F1
#
_entry.id   AF-A0AAV9GE41-F1
#
_cell.length_a   1.000
_cell.length_b   1.000
_cell.length_c   1.000
_cell.angle_alpha   90.00
_cell.angle_beta   90.00
_cell.angle_gamma   90.00
#
_symmetry.space_group_name_H-M   'P 1'
#
loop_
_entity.id
_entity.type
_entity.pdbx_description
1 polymer ?
#
loop_
_entity_poly.entity_id
_entity_poly.type
_entity_poly.pdbx_seq_one_letter_code
_entity_poly.pdbx_strand_id
1 'polypeptide(L)'
;MAASSSSITRPCTRCHKPAIRICDNCVGAPRYLEPPEVILGAVYCGKKCQKADWQRHKSECKLLQNRKTLYRAALILQDTFCLIRKNAYPFDVASVGVDETSDRVTVAVRESKRDDAGHFWPFIFQLGDERRMRGVLLYSGSSEAMVYLSELVNELLDGLIENIVEVETTLRDEDSQVCIIREGSGTSLDTLEAVRHAYKITLANSNSETWAIDITNPPDKLIRPWPTLLREQGTRPQQVGKLGSLRQQLELSRNPSPAMKAKIGLARHLEGGIPNRGASKRENFNAMLKWSEEAFQSAKQQFLDDVEAHVGTYSGIVTSRNHEKSIPEAKTPRLEEPITQKGTDWWNSLTRLLGLRPRGPADSTAASNVTEDLAIDPEPPQATPDATPNQEVKWYSIAPIPGKGLGMVAARFIPKGTRILSEAAILTMSATFSDFDTAGKFVDAKFQALPAEQKAQFLALHNCQPTDYGLALAISRTNGLPFGDHEHGVFLETARINHSCRPNSHHAWNASLKQLTVHAVEDIEQGHEITITYMGNTPTFPMRQSHLKELFGFTCACNLCSVSNAKRKASDRRLDRMLDLDNENEERVRWGRQPLAALWALREQLLLAEKEELGIITLARLYRDVVDILLANADAARVVVFAEKERALRLVMEGEDGTRTVELKALMECPGRDDRFGYRSWKWLSDEREIPRELGEEAFGCWLWREA
;
A
#
# COMPACT_ATOMS: atom_id res chain seq x y z
N MET A 1 7.83 30.96 28.86
CA MET A 1 7.00 31.67 29.85
C MET A 1 7.28 31.12 31.24
N ALA A 2 7.57 31.99 32.21
CA ALA A 2 7.76 31.61 33.61
C ALA A 2 6.38 31.29 34.23
N ALA A 3 6.06 30.00 34.36
CA ALA A 3 4.91 29.57 35.14
C ALA A 3 5.19 29.83 36.63
N SER A 4 4.29 30.54 37.29
CA SER A 4 4.34 30.81 38.73
C SER A 4 4.52 29.51 39.52
N SER A 5 5.64 29.37 40.21
CA SER A 5 5.93 28.23 41.06
C SER A 5 5.07 28.28 42.32
N SER A 6 3.86 27.71 42.28
CA SER A 6 3.25 27.22 43.51
C SER A 6 4.16 26.11 44.03
N SER A 7 4.92 26.38 45.08
CA SER A 7 5.87 25.43 45.65
C SER A 7 5.11 24.32 46.37
N ILE A 8 4.73 23.29 45.60
CA ILE A 8 4.13 22.07 46.14
C ILE A 8 5.15 21.45 47.12
N THR A 9 4.88 21.58 48.42
CA THR A 9 5.68 20.94 49.46
C THR A 9 5.41 19.43 49.44
N ARG A 10 6.48 18.62 49.46
CA ARG A 10 6.41 17.15 49.37
C ARG A 10 7.14 16.50 50.54
N PRO A 11 6.76 15.30 51.00
CA PRO A 11 7.49 14.62 52.06
C PRO A 11 8.91 14.30 51.61
N CYS A 12 9.90 14.59 52.46
CA CYS A 12 11.28 14.24 52.23
C CYS A 12 11.42 12.72 52.09
N THR A 13 12.06 12.24 51.03
CA THR A 13 12.27 10.81 50.75
C THR A 13 12.90 10.05 51.92
N ARG A 14 13.69 10.73 52.76
CA ARG A 14 14.35 10.13 53.92
C ARG A 14 13.60 10.25 55.24
N CYS A 15 13.08 11.44 55.56
CA CYS A 15 12.54 11.75 56.90
C CYS A 15 11.07 12.15 56.90
N HIS A 16 10.42 12.13 55.73
CA HIS A 16 9.02 12.45 55.48
C HIS A 16 8.56 13.87 55.88
N LYS A 17 9.45 14.71 56.41
CA LYS A 17 9.17 16.14 56.66
C LYS A 17 8.94 16.90 55.35
N PRO A 18 8.10 17.96 55.35
CA PRO A 18 7.92 18.80 54.18
C PRO A 18 9.24 19.29 53.59
N ALA A 19 9.39 19.14 52.28
CA ALA A 19 10.60 19.40 51.53
C ALA A 19 10.25 19.91 50.13
N ILE A 20 11.13 20.75 49.58
CA ILE A 20 10.97 21.34 48.24
C ILE A 20 12.21 21.14 47.35
N ARG A 21 13.34 20.67 47.91
CA ARG A 21 14.59 20.52 47.16
C ARG A 21 14.62 19.16 46.48
N ILE A 22 14.44 19.16 45.17
CA ILE A 22 14.64 17.98 44.32
C ILE A 22 16.16 17.77 44.15
N CYS A 23 16.60 16.52 44.01
CA CYS A 23 17.98 16.22 43.63
C CYS A 23 18.37 16.97 42.34
N ASP A 24 19.44 17.77 42.38
CA ASP A 24 19.92 18.59 41.26
C ASP A 24 20.24 17.77 39.99
N ASN A 25 20.62 16.49 40.18
CA ASN A 25 20.91 15.58 39.07
C ASN A 25 19.65 14.95 38.46
N CYS A 26 18.52 14.97 39.17
CA CYS A 26 17.25 14.39 38.73
C CYS A 26 16.29 15.46 38.17
N VAL A 27 16.54 16.75 38.44
CA VAL A 27 15.70 17.84 37.96
C VAL A 27 15.77 17.94 36.42
N GLY A 28 14.61 18.09 35.78
CA GLY A 28 14.48 18.15 34.31
C GLY A 28 14.54 16.80 33.59
N ALA A 29 14.65 15.67 34.31
CA ALA A 29 14.48 14.36 33.70
C ALA A 29 12.99 14.10 33.37
N PRO A 30 12.66 13.63 32.16
CA PRO A 30 11.28 13.29 31.80
C PRO A 30 10.67 12.16 32.64
N ARG A 31 9.36 12.25 32.89
CA ARG A 31 8.63 11.46 33.92
C ARG A 31 7.40 10.71 33.37
N TYR A 32 7.57 10.00 32.26
CA TYR A 32 6.47 9.41 31.46
C TYR A 32 5.86 8.10 32.00
N LEU A 33 6.36 7.56 33.12
CA LEU A 33 5.85 6.32 33.68
C LEU A 33 5.26 6.64 35.06
N GLU A 34 3.95 6.36 35.19
CA GLU A 34 3.13 6.35 36.41
C GLU A 34 2.20 7.56 36.63
N PRO A 35 1.05 7.36 37.32
CA PRO A 35 0.05 8.39 37.57
C PRO A 35 0.67 9.65 38.17
N PRO A 36 -0.01 10.83 38.11
CA PRO A 36 0.48 12.10 38.64
C PRO A 36 0.98 12.07 40.11
N GLU A 37 0.61 11.02 40.83
CA GLU A 37 0.85 10.77 42.24
C GLU A 37 2.21 10.10 42.54
N VAL A 38 2.88 9.48 41.57
CA VAL A 38 4.16 8.79 41.80
C VAL A 38 5.36 9.69 41.50
N ILE A 39 6.17 9.92 42.54
CA ILE A 39 7.28 10.87 42.53
C ILE A 39 8.58 10.17 42.10
N LEU A 40 8.93 10.25 40.81
CA LEU A 40 10.18 9.74 40.23
C LEU A 40 11.40 10.66 40.47
N GLY A 41 11.53 11.22 41.67
CA GLY A 41 12.66 12.07 41.99
C GLY A 41 12.74 12.39 43.46
N ALA A 42 13.82 11.98 44.10
CA ALA A 42 13.97 12.15 45.53
C ALA A 42 13.98 13.64 45.93
N VAL A 43 13.13 13.96 46.91
CA VAL A 43 12.98 15.32 47.47
C VAL A 43 13.55 15.30 48.88
N TYR A 44 14.37 16.29 49.21
CA TYR A 44 15.08 16.34 50.48
C TYR A 44 14.85 17.67 51.20
N CYS A 45 14.67 17.61 52.53
CA CYS A 45 14.64 18.84 53.34
C CYS A 45 16.04 19.48 53.45
N GLY A 46 17.10 18.76 53.08
CA GLY A 46 18.47 19.28 53.01
C GLY A 46 19.51 18.20 52.68
N LYS A 47 20.77 18.64 52.48
CA LYS A 47 21.91 17.80 52.06
C LYS A 47 22.18 16.62 53.01
N LYS A 48 21.87 16.76 54.31
CA LYS A 48 22.01 15.66 55.29
C LYS A 48 21.10 14.47 54.95
N CYS A 49 19.83 14.73 54.64
CA CYS A 49 18.87 13.69 54.26
C CYS A 49 19.23 13.07 52.90
N GLN A 50 19.71 13.88 51.95
CA GLN A 50 20.19 13.38 50.65
C GLN A 50 21.40 12.44 50.80
N LYS A 51 22.42 12.82 51.58
CA LYS A 51 23.58 11.95 51.83
C LYS A 51 23.20 10.65 52.53
N ALA A 52 22.26 10.70 53.47
CA ALA A 52 21.79 9.53 54.21
C ALA A 52 20.98 8.56 53.35
N ASP A 53 20.29 9.04 52.32
CA ASP A 53 19.50 8.21 51.39
C ASP A 53 20.30 7.75 50.16
N TRP A 54 21.52 8.25 49.98
CA TRP A 54 22.30 8.06 48.75
C TRP A 54 22.47 6.59 48.32
N GLN A 55 22.63 5.67 49.28
CA GLN A 55 22.75 4.23 48.98
C GLN A 55 21.51 3.65 48.30
N ARG A 56 20.32 4.23 48.54
CA ARG A 56 19.06 3.83 47.90
C ARG A 56 18.81 4.61 46.62
N HIS A 57 19.11 5.91 46.62
CA HIS A 57 18.81 6.81 45.50
C HIS A 57 19.82 6.73 44.35
N LYS A 58 21.06 6.27 44.57
CA LYS A 58 22.14 6.33 43.55
C LYS A 58 21.77 5.68 42.20
N SER A 59 21.11 4.52 42.22
CA SER A 59 20.71 3.80 41.00
C SER A 59 19.61 4.55 40.23
N GLU A 60 18.57 4.98 40.93
CA GLU A 60 17.48 5.81 40.36
C GLU A 60 18.02 7.13 39.81
N CYS A 61 18.90 7.81 40.55
CA CYS A 61 19.54 9.04 40.13
C CYS A 61 20.29 8.87 38.81
N LYS A 62 20.98 7.74 38.61
CA LYS A 62 21.73 7.47 37.37
C LYS A 62 20.79 7.26 36.18
N LEU A 63 19.68 6.55 36.39
CA LEU A 63 18.66 6.33 35.38
C LEU A 63 17.98 7.65 34.97
N LEU A 64 17.64 8.52 35.93
CA LEU A 64 17.06 9.84 35.64
C LEU A 64 18.05 10.76 34.90
N GLN A 65 19.33 10.69 35.22
CA GLN A 65 20.37 11.41 34.46
C GLN A 65 20.42 10.94 33.00
N ASN A 66 20.39 9.63 32.74
CA ASN A 66 20.40 9.09 31.39
C ASN A 66 19.17 9.55 30.58
N ARG A 67 17.98 9.54 31.20
CA ARG A 67 16.74 10.07 30.57
C ARG A 67 16.83 11.56 30.27
N LYS A 68 17.44 12.36 31.16
CA LYS A 68 17.69 13.80 30.94
C LYS A 68 18.66 14.04 29.78
N THR A 69 19.75 13.29 29.73
CA THR A 69 20.73 13.35 28.62
C THR A 69 20.08 12.97 27.30
N LEU A 70 19.27 11.90 27.29
CA LEU A 70 18.50 11.48 26.12
C LEU A 70 17.53 12.57 25.63
N TYR A 71 16.80 13.21 26.55
CA TYR A 71 15.87 14.28 26.22
C TYR A 71 16.59 15.49 25.61
N ARG A 72 17.73 15.88 26.18
CA ARG A 72 18.58 16.96 25.65
C ARG A 72 19.11 16.64 24.25
N ALA A 73 19.51 15.39 24.00
CA ALA A 73 19.91 14.96 22.65
C ALA A 73 18.73 15.08 21.67
N ALA A 74 17.55 14.61 22.06
CA ALA A 74 16.36 14.72 21.23
C ALA A 74 15.96 16.18 20.93
N LEU A 75 16.13 17.10 21.89
CA LEU A 75 15.89 18.54 21.69
C LEU A 75 16.84 19.14 20.66
N ILE A 76 18.12 18.75 20.68
CA ILE A 76 19.08 19.19 19.65
C ILE A 76 18.64 18.66 18.29
N LEU A 77 18.26 17.38 18.19
CA LEU A 77 17.81 16.78 16.93
C LEU A 77 16.58 17.50 16.35
N GLN A 78 15.56 17.75 17.18
CA GLN A 78 14.36 18.46 16.74
C GLN A 78 14.67 19.89 16.28
N ASP A 79 15.42 20.65 17.08
CA ASP A 79 15.74 22.05 16.74
C ASP A 79 16.60 22.14 15.48
N THR A 80 17.55 21.21 15.32
CA THR A 80 18.33 21.03 14.09
C THR A 80 17.42 20.78 12.90
N PHE A 81 16.44 19.88 13.02
CA PHE A 81 15.51 19.57 11.92
C PHE A 81 14.60 20.75 11.57
N CYS A 82 14.07 21.44 12.58
CA CYS A 82 13.30 22.67 12.37
C CYS A 82 14.14 23.72 11.64
N LEU A 83 15.40 23.90 12.04
CA LEU A 83 16.32 24.84 11.40
C LEU A 83 16.63 24.47 9.95
N ILE A 84 16.84 23.17 9.66
CA ILE A 84 16.98 22.67 8.29
C ILE A 84 15.73 23.02 7.49
N ARG A 85 14.52 22.69 7.97
CA ARG A 85 13.28 22.96 7.23
C ARG A 85 12.91 24.44 7.16
N LYS A 86 13.37 25.27 8.08
CA LYS A 86 13.25 26.74 7.99
C LYS A 86 14.02 27.30 6.80
N ASN A 87 15.19 26.73 6.48
CA ASN A 87 16.04 27.18 5.39
C ASN A 87 15.82 26.39 4.09
N ALA A 88 15.40 25.13 4.19
CA ALA A 88 15.23 24.18 3.10
C ALA A 88 13.89 23.42 3.23
N TYR A 89 12.79 24.15 3.12
CA TYR A 89 11.43 23.60 3.15
C TYR A 89 11.10 22.89 1.82
N PRO A 90 10.43 21.73 1.83
CA PRO A 90 10.21 20.93 0.61
C PRO A 90 9.07 21.42 -0.29
N PHE A 91 8.35 22.47 0.10
CA PHE A 91 7.20 22.99 -0.65
C PHE A 91 7.36 24.49 -0.93
N ASP A 92 6.93 24.92 -2.12
CA ASP A 92 6.76 26.34 -2.47
C ASP A 92 5.49 26.87 -1.78
N VAL A 93 5.65 27.47 -0.59
CA VAL A 93 4.53 27.98 0.21
C VAL A 93 4.04 29.31 -0.35
N ALA A 94 2.74 29.36 -0.65
CA ALA A 94 2.08 30.53 -1.20
C ALA A 94 1.54 31.48 -0.14
N SER A 95 0.85 30.91 0.84
CA SER A 95 0.30 31.64 1.98
C SER A 95 0.14 30.71 3.17
N VAL A 96 0.06 31.30 4.35
CA VAL A 96 -0.24 30.59 5.60
C VAL A 96 -1.41 31.29 6.27
N GLY A 97 -2.44 30.51 6.61
CA GLY A 97 -3.61 30.95 7.37
C GLY A 97 -3.56 30.37 8.78
N VAL A 98 -3.98 31.15 9.77
CA VAL A 98 -4.14 30.69 11.15
C VAL A 98 -5.59 30.91 11.56
N ASP A 99 -6.24 29.86 12.03
CA ASP A 99 -7.54 29.94 12.69
C ASP A 99 -7.30 30.08 14.19
N GLU A 100 -7.46 31.30 14.71
CA GLU A 100 -7.28 31.61 16.13
C GLU A 100 -8.29 30.90 17.05
N THR A 101 -9.41 30.39 16.52
CA THR A 101 -10.41 29.68 17.34
C THR A 101 -10.07 28.21 17.56
N SER A 102 -9.50 27.56 16.53
CA SER A 102 -9.14 26.14 16.57
C SER A 102 -7.64 25.90 16.74
N ASP A 103 -6.83 26.97 16.73
CA ASP A 103 -5.35 26.92 16.70
C ASP A 103 -4.80 26.13 15.50
N ARG A 104 -5.60 25.99 14.42
CA ARG A 104 -5.20 25.30 13.19
C ARG A 104 -4.45 26.24 12.25
N VAL A 105 -3.41 25.70 11.62
CA VAL A 105 -2.58 26.38 10.63
C VAL A 105 -2.79 25.72 9.28
N THR A 106 -3.24 26.48 8.29
CA THR A 106 -3.37 26.04 6.90
C THR A 106 -2.20 26.57 6.08
N VAL A 107 -1.45 25.68 5.45
CA VAL A 107 -0.33 26.01 4.57
C VAL A 107 -0.76 25.77 3.13
N ALA A 108 -0.97 26.84 2.36
CA ALA A 108 -1.29 26.73 0.95
C ALA A 108 -0.01 26.65 0.13
N VAL A 109 0.16 25.58 -0.66
CA VAL A 109 1.34 25.35 -1.49
C VAL A 109 1.01 25.54 -2.97
N ARG A 110 1.96 26.12 -3.72
CA ARG A 110 1.82 26.32 -5.17
C ARG A 110 1.91 25.00 -5.92
N GLU A 111 1.30 24.94 -7.10
CA GLU A 111 1.43 23.80 -7.98
C GLU A 111 2.88 23.67 -8.49
N SER A 112 3.48 22.49 -8.26
CA SER A 112 4.86 22.21 -8.66
C SER A 112 4.97 22.20 -10.18
N LYS A 113 5.79 23.07 -10.76
CA LYS A 113 6.18 22.99 -12.17
C LYS A 113 7.19 21.87 -12.37
N ARG A 114 7.37 21.43 -13.63
CA ARG A 114 8.37 20.39 -13.99
C ARG A 114 9.79 20.77 -13.54
N ASP A 115 10.12 22.05 -13.60
CA ASP A 115 11.43 22.58 -13.20
C ASP A 115 11.54 22.78 -11.68
N ASP A 116 10.44 22.74 -10.93
CA ASP A 116 10.44 22.87 -9.46
C ASP A 116 10.82 21.54 -8.76
N ALA A 117 10.88 20.44 -9.51
CA ALA A 117 11.13 19.11 -8.96
C ALA A 117 12.56 19.00 -8.39
N GLY A 118 12.68 18.90 -7.07
CA GLY A 118 13.97 18.76 -6.38
C GLY A 118 14.58 20.06 -5.87
N HIS A 119 13.82 21.15 -5.80
CA HIS A 119 14.23 22.37 -5.11
C HIS A 119 13.77 22.39 -3.65
N PHE A 120 14.47 23.21 -2.85
CA PHE A 120 14.04 23.61 -1.51
C PHE A 120 13.85 25.12 -1.45
N TRP A 121 12.96 25.56 -0.56
CA TRP A 121 12.61 26.96 -0.37
C TRP A 121 12.82 27.38 1.09
N PRO A 122 13.31 28.60 1.36
CA PRO A 122 13.27 29.13 2.71
C PRO A 122 11.82 29.33 3.16
N PHE A 123 11.49 28.89 4.38
CA PHE A 123 10.19 29.17 4.99
C PHE A 123 10.22 30.57 5.60
N ILE A 124 9.63 31.54 4.89
CA ILE A 124 9.73 32.98 5.22
C ILE A 124 8.53 33.54 6.00
N PHE A 125 7.51 32.72 6.28
CA PHE A 125 6.26 33.18 6.92
C PHE A 125 6.41 33.28 8.44
N GLN A 126 5.83 34.31 9.04
CA GLN A 126 5.79 34.49 10.50
C GLN A 126 4.42 34.04 11.03
N LEU A 127 4.43 33.32 12.16
CA LEU A 127 3.23 32.74 12.76
C LEU A 127 2.89 33.30 14.16
N GLY A 128 3.71 34.22 14.68
CA GLY A 128 3.54 34.86 15.99
C GLY A 128 3.73 33.93 17.21
N ASP A 129 3.71 32.61 17.02
CA ASP A 129 3.91 31.59 18.05
C ASP A 129 4.94 30.54 17.58
N GLU A 130 5.98 30.31 18.39
CA GLU A 130 7.01 29.32 18.15
C GLU A 130 6.43 27.89 18.07
N ARG A 131 5.34 27.60 18.80
CA ARG A 131 4.65 26.31 18.74
C ARG A 131 4.05 26.07 17.37
N ARG A 132 3.36 27.06 16.80
CA ARG A 132 2.76 27.00 15.46
C ARG A 132 3.85 26.83 14.39
N MET A 133 4.93 27.61 14.52
CA MET A 133 6.10 27.50 13.64
C MET A 133 6.71 26.10 13.67
N ARG A 134 6.99 25.55 14.85
CA ARG A 134 7.48 24.17 14.99
C ARG A 134 6.50 23.16 14.41
N GLY A 135 5.19 23.33 14.65
CA GLY A 135 4.15 22.47 14.07
C GLY A 135 4.27 22.37 12.55
N VAL A 136 4.35 23.52 11.86
CA VAL A 136 4.51 23.56 10.40
C VAL A 136 5.84 22.93 9.95
N LEU A 137 6.95 23.30 10.60
CA LEU A 137 8.28 22.80 10.24
C LEU A 137 8.45 21.29 10.51
N LEU A 138 7.68 20.70 11.42
CA LEU A 138 7.75 19.27 11.73
C LEU A 138 6.71 18.44 10.96
N TYR A 139 5.66 19.09 10.45
CA TYR A 139 4.54 18.43 9.79
C TYR A 139 4.99 17.59 8.58
N SER A 140 4.56 16.33 8.53
CA SER A 140 4.92 15.35 7.50
C SER A 140 6.45 15.17 7.28
N GLY A 141 7.29 15.50 8.27
CA GLY A 141 8.75 15.54 8.13
C GLY A 141 9.49 14.30 8.66
N SER A 142 8.80 13.29 9.20
CA SER A 142 9.45 12.22 9.97
C SER A 142 10.44 11.36 9.15
N SER A 143 10.18 11.13 7.86
CA SER A 143 11.12 10.41 6.98
C SER A 143 12.34 11.27 6.62
N GLU A 144 12.14 12.59 6.46
CA GLU A 144 13.22 13.53 6.14
C GLU A 144 14.17 13.68 7.32
N ALA A 145 13.61 13.73 8.54
CA ALA A 145 14.35 13.69 9.78
C ALA A 145 15.30 12.48 9.86
N MET A 146 14.81 11.29 9.53
CA MET A 146 15.63 10.06 9.51
C MET A 146 16.81 10.19 8.55
N VAL A 147 16.54 10.71 7.35
CA VAL A 147 17.54 10.86 6.28
C VAL A 147 18.59 11.91 6.66
N TYR A 148 18.17 13.09 7.13
CA TYR A 148 19.06 14.22 7.39
C TYR A 148 19.89 14.06 8.67
N LEU A 149 19.34 13.39 9.69
CA LEU A 149 19.94 13.39 11.02
C LEU A 149 20.62 12.07 11.40
N SER A 150 20.58 11.04 10.56
CA SER A 150 21.18 9.71 10.83
C SER A 150 22.57 9.78 11.48
N GLU A 151 23.49 10.56 10.93
CA GLU A 151 24.84 10.75 11.50
C GLU A 151 24.85 11.54 12.81
N LEU A 152 24.07 12.61 12.93
CA LEU A 152 23.99 13.42 14.15
C LEU A 152 23.39 12.61 15.31
N VAL A 153 22.42 11.74 15.03
CA VAL A 153 21.85 10.80 15.99
C VAL A 153 22.93 9.85 16.50
N ASN A 154 23.75 9.30 15.59
CA ASN A 154 24.86 8.43 15.95
C ASN A 154 25.86 9.15 16.87
N GLU A 155 26.20 10.41 16.57
CA GLU A 155 27.15 11.20 17.38
C GLU A 155 26.60 11.64 18.74
N LEU A 156 25.34 12.10 18.81
CA LEU A 156 24.72 12.57 20.05
C LEU A 156 24.42 11.45 21.05
N LEU A 157 24.16 10.24 20.54
CA LEU A 157 23.79 9.09 21.37
C LEU A 157 24.97 8.15 21.65
N ASP A 158 26.15 8.41 21.08
CA ASP A 158 27.35 7.61 21.28
C ASP A 158 27.66 7.44 22.78
N GLY A 159 27.83 6.20 23.25
CA GLY A 159 28.06 5.89 24.66
C GLY A 159 26.86 6.08 25.61
N LEU A 160 25.71 6.58 25.14
CA LEU A 160 24.45 6.65 25.90
C LEU A 160 23.56 5.43 25.69
N ILE A 161 23.65 4.79 24.52
CA ILE A 161 22.77 3.70 24.10
C ILE A 161 23.54 2.39 23.84
N GLU A 162 22.86 1.26 24.07
CA GLU A 162 23.33 -0.09 23.68
C GLU A 162 22.90 -0.43 22.24
N ASN A 163 21.73 0.04 21.82
CA ASN A 163 21.15 -0.28 20.52
C ASN A 163 20.20 0.83 20.05
N ILE A 164 20.11 1.01 18.73
CA ILE A 164 19.18 1.90 18.06
C ILE A 164 18.66 1.26 16.76
N VAL A 165 17.36 1.34 16.54
CA VAL A 165 16.70 0.92 15.31
C VAL A 165 15.72 1.99 14.84
N GLU A 166 15.57 2.10 13.52
CA GLU A 166 14.56 2.94 12.90
C GLU A 166 13.25 2.15 12.85
N VAL A 167 12.17 2.77 13.31
CA VAL A 167 10.84 2.17 13.32
C VAL A 167 9.88 3.05 12.56
N GLU A 168 8.91 2.41 11.96
CA GLU A 168 7.78 3.02 11.30
C GLU A 168 6.52 2.76 12.12
N THR A 169 5.71 3.80 12.27
CA THR A 169 4.43 3.78 12.97
C THR A 169 3.37 4.41 12.09
N THR A 170 2.12 3.99 12.24
CA THR A 170 1.00 4.63 11.53
C THR A 170 0.12 5.33 12.55
N LEU A 171 0.09 6.65 12.49
CA LEU A 171 -0.81 7.47 13.29
C LEU A 171 -1.99 7.93 12.44
N ARG A 172 -3.19 7.93 13.04
CA ARG A 172 -4.32 8.69 12.49
C ARG A 172 -4.06 10.15 12.83
N ASP A 173 -3.93 11.00 11.82
CA ASP A 173 -3.64 12.43 12.01
C ASP A 173 -4.96 13.22 12.11
N GLU A 174 -5.94 12.67 12.83
CA GLU A 174 -7.29 13.26 12.97
C GLU A 174 -7.26 14.60 13.74
N ASP A 175 -6.17 14.87 14.49
CA ASP A 175 -5.98 16.07 15.31
C ASP A 175 -4.80 16.96 14.87
N SER A 176 -4.30 16.82 13.63
CA SER A 176 -3.18 17.67 13.21
C SER A 176 -3.58 19.15 13.24
N GLN A 177 -2.82 19.93 14.02
CA GLN A 177 -2.93 21.39 14.05
C GLN A 177 -2.50 22.01 12.70
N VAL A 178 -1.88 21.26 11.80
CA VAL A 178 -1.41 21.74 10.49
C VAL A 178 -2.10 21.00 9.37
N CYS A 179 -2.54 21.74 8.35
CA CYS A 179 -3.15 21.21 7.14
C CYS A 179 -2.46 21.80 5.91
N ILE A 180 -2.07 20.98 4.94
CA ILE A 180 -1.50 21.45 3.67
C ILE A 180 -2.55 21.36 2.58
N ILE A 181 -2.77 22.45 1.85
CA ILE A 181 -3.72 22.52 0.73
C ILE A 181 -3.04 22.98 -0.56
N ARG A 182 -3.59 22.59 -1.70
CA ARG A 182 -3.20 23.18 -2.99
C ARG A 182 -3.79 24.58 -3.14
N GLU A 183 -2.94 25.57 -3.42
CA GLU A 183 -3.38 26.94 -3.73
C GLU A 183 -4.39 26.93 -4.90
N GLY A 184 -5.42 27.76 -4.80
CA GLY A 184 -6.49 27.88 -5.81
C GLY A 184 -7.59 26.82 -5.67
N SER A 185 -7.25 25.52 -5.62
CA SER A 185 -8.27 24.45 -5.53
C SER A 185 -8.79 24.21 -4.11
N GLY A 186 -8.00 24.54 -3.07
CA GLY A 186 -8.34 24.23 -1.68
C GLY A 186 -8.27 22.74 -1.32
N THR A 187 -7.91 21.87 -2.27
CA THR A 187 -7.83 20.42 -2.06
C THR A 187 -6.75 20.11 -1.02
N SER A 188 -7.12 19.39 0.04
CA SER A 188 -6.15 18.90 1.02
C SER A 188 -5.18 17.93 0.37
N LEU A 189 -3.90 18.14 0.66
CA LEU A 189 -2.81 17.23 0.32
C LEU A 189 -2.53 16.24 1.45
N ASP A 190 -3.25 16.36 2.56
CA ASP A 190 -3.07 15.53 3.74
C ASP A 190 -3.69 14.16 3.50
N THR A 191 -2.97 13.11 3.85
CA THR A 191 -3.51 11.75 3.90
C THR A 191 -4.10 11.52 5.29
N LEU A 192 -5.29 10.90 5.38
CA LEU A 192 -5.93 10.53 6.65
C LEU A 192 -5.04 9.65 7.55
N GLU A 193 -4.03 8.99 6.96
CA GLU A 193 -3.05 8.18 7.66
C GLU A 193 -1.64 8.68 7.32
N ALA A 194 -0.91 9.16 8.34
CA ALA A 194 0.47 9.61 8.18
C ALA A 194 1.41 8.54 8.73
N VAL A 195 2.27 8.01 7.86
CA VAL A 195 3.41 7.21 8.29
C VAL A 195 4.37 8.10 9.08
N ARG A 196 4.66 7.73 10.32
CA ARG A 196 5.62 8.42 11.19
C ARG A 196 6.79 7.52 11.51
N HIS A 197 8.00 8.03 11.28
CA HIS A 197 9.23 7.37 11.67
C HIS A 197 9.71 7.85 13.04
N ALA A 198 10.22 6.92 13.84
CA ALA A 198 10.84 7.21 15.14
C ALA A 198 12.09 6.35 15.33
N TYR A 199 12.93 6.72 16.29
CA TYR A 199 14.05 5.90 16.73
C TYR A 199 13.63 5.09 17.96
N LYS A 200 13.73 3.77 17.90
CA LYS A 200 13.67 2.93 19.11
C LYS A 200 15.09 2.72 19.61
N ILE A 201 15.35 3.14 20.83
CA ILE A 201 16.66 3.04 21.47
C ILE A 201 16.59 2.16 22.71
N THR A 202 17.73 1.58 23.07
CA THR A 202 17.96 0.87 24.34
C THR A 202 19.05 1.62 25.10
N LEU A 203 18.73 2.15 26.28
CA LEU A 203 19.67 2.93 27.08
C LEU A 203 20.74 2.04 27.72
N ALA A 204 22.00 2.46 27.63
CA ALA A 204 23.10 1.77 28.29
C ALA A 204 23.01 1.90 29.82
N ASN A 205 23.46 0.88 30.54
CA ASN A 205 23.57 0.88 32.01
C ASN A 205 22.24 1.21 32.74
N SER A 206 21.11 0.87 32.11
CA SER A 206 19.76 1.27 32.56
C SER A 206 18.78 0.10 32.62
N ASN A 207 19.26 -1.12 32.95
CA ASN A 207 18.46 -2.37 32.89
C ASN A 207 17.77 -2.57 31.53
N SER A 208 18.44 -2.18 30.44
CA SER A 208 17.92 -2.24 29.07
C SER A 208 16.60 -1.49 28.86
N GLU A 209 16.42 -0.34 29.53
CA GLU A 209 15.26 0.53 29.32
C GLU A 209 15.16 1.00 27.86
N THR A 210 14.01 0.73 27.23
CA THR A 210 13.76 1.09 25.83
C THR A 210 12.93 2.37 25.71
N TRP A 211 13.34 3.26 24.82
CA TRP A 211 12.69 4.55 24.54
C TRP A 211 12.44 4.74 23.05
N ALA A 212 11.45 5.57 22.74
CA ALA A 212 11.21 6.14 21.43
C ALA A 212 11.71 7.59 21.43
N ILE A 213 12.40 8.01 20.36
CA ILE A 213 12.60 9.41 20.00
C ILE A 213 11.81 9.67 18.72
N ASP A 214 10.81 10.53 18.79
CA ASP A 214 10.07 10.99 17.62
C ASP A 214 10.14 12.51 17.59
N ILE A 215 11.03 13.01 16.73
CA ILE A 215 11.36 14.43 16.66
C ILE A 215 10.26 15.27 16.03
N THR A 216 9.21 14.64 15.49
CA THR A 216 8.05 15.34 14.94
C THR A 216 6.96 15.61 15.97
N ASN A 217 7.09 15.07 17.18
CA ASN A 217 6.20 15.39 18.30
C ASN A 217 6.59 16.70 19.00
N PRO A 218 5.65 17.35 19.72
CA PRO A 218 5.99 18.51 20.53
C PRO A 218 7.03 18.16 21.61
N PRO A 219 7.79 19.15 22.12
CA PRO A 219 8.89 18.93 23.07
C PRO A 219 8.50 18.09 24.30
N ASP A 220 7.28 18.24 24.81
CA ASP A 220 6.75 17.49 25.97
C ASP A 220 6.41 16.02 25.67
N LYS A 221 6.47 15.59 24.40
CA LYS A 221 6.26 14.19 23.95
C LYS A 221 7.38 13.69 23.03
N LEU A 222 8.50 14.41 23.01
CA LEU A 222 9.64 14.20 22.12
C LEU A 222 10.32 12.84 22.31
N ILE A 223 10.41 12.40 23.57
CA ILE A 223 10.83 11.03 23.91
C ILE A 223 9.75 10.34 24.74
N ARG A 224 9.54 9.05 24.52
CA ARG A 224 8.54 8.26 25.27
C ARG A 224 9.09 6.88 25.60
N PRO A 225 8.73 6.26 26.74
CA PRO A 225 9.03 4.86 26.96
C PRO A 225 8.46 4.03 25.82
N TRP A 226 9.24 3.11 25.26
CA TRP A 226 8.80 2.29 24.14
C TRP A 226 7.48 1.55 24.42
N PRO A 227 7.24 0.95 25.61
CA PRO A 227 5.96 0.33 25.91
C PRO A 227 4.79 1.32 25.97
N THR A 228 5.03 2.58 26.32
CA THR A 228 4.00 3.63 26.32
C THR A 228 3.63 3.99 24.89
N LEU A 229 4.62 4.21 24.02
CA LEU A 229 4.37 4.41 22.60
C LEU A 229 3.57 3.24 22.02
N LEU A 230 3.92 2.00 22.32
CA LEU A 230 3.17 0.82 21.86
C LEU A 230 1.70 0.79 22.31
N ARG A 231 1.37 1.34 23.48
CA ARG A 231 -0.01 1.41 23.98
C ARG A 231 -0.80 2.57 23.37
N GLU A 232 -0.13 3.68 23.10
CA GLU A 232 -0.74 4.88 22.50
C GLU A 232 -0.94 4.73 20.99
N GLN A 233 -0.09 3.94 20.34
CA GLN A 233 -0.14 3.69 18.90
C GLN A 233 -1.15 2.58 18.60
N GLY A 234 -2.21 2.91 17.85
CA GLY A 234 -3.21 1.94 17.38
C GLY A 234 -2.71 0.95 16.32
N THR A 235 -1.41 0.94 16.03
CA THR A 235 -0.74 0.02 15.09
C THR A 235 0.57 -0.49 15.68
N ARG A 236 0.95 -1.74 15.36
CA ARG A 236 2.24 -2.31 15.79
C ARG A 236 3.37 -1.65 14.99
N PRO A 237 4.35 -0.98 15.63
CA PRO A 237 5.47 -0.40 14.91
C PRO A 237 6.23 -1.46 14.12
N GLN A 238 6.49 -1.18 12.85
CA GLN A 238 7.32 -2.03 12.01
C GLN A 238 8.77 -1.60 12.15
N GLN A 239 9.66 -2.54 12.42
CA GLN A 239 11.09 -2.23 12.41
C GLN A 239 11.54 -2.07 10.95
N VAL A 240 11.98 -0.87 10.59
CA VAL A 240 12.42 -0.55 9.23
C VAL A 240 13.86 -1.02 9.02
N GLY A 241 14.71 -0.90 10.04
CA GLY A 241 16.09 -1.36 9.97
C GLY A 241 16.99 -0.78 11.06
N LYS A 242 18.30 -0.87 10.85
CA LYS A 242 19.31 -0.20 11.69
C LYS A 242 19.32 1.31 11.40
N LEU A 243 19.94 2.11 12.26
CA LEU A 243 20.16 3.53 12.01
C LEU A 243 20.76 3.77 10.61
N GLY A 244 20.14 4.64 9.83
CA GLY A 244 20.52 4.94 8.44
C GLY A 244 19.87 4.06 7.37
N SER A 245 18.98 3.12 7.72
CA SER A 245 18.36 2.21 6.74
C SER A 245 17.45 2.96 5.76
N LEU A 246 16.61 3.89 6.23
CA LEU A 246 15.79 4.71 5.34
C LEU A 246 16.68 5.48 4.34
N ARG A 247 17.77 6.06 4.84
CA ARG A 247 18.71 6.79 4.00
C ARG A 247 19.35 5.89 2.94
N GLN A 248 19.82 4.71 3.34
CA GLN A 248 20.41 3.74 2.42
C GLN A 248 19.41 3.30 1.34
N GLN A 249 18.14 3.08 1.71
CA GLN A 249 17.08 2.76 0.74
C GLN A 249 16.90 3.87 -0.30
N LEU A 250 16.93 5.14 0.12
CA LEU A 250 16.88 6.28 -0.81
C LEU A 250 18.11 6.32 -1.72
N GLU A 251 19.31 6.11 -1.17
CA GLU A 251 20.57 6.14 -1.92
C GLU A 251 20.71 5.00 -2.93
N LEU A 252 20.13 3.83 -2.65
CA LEU A 252 20.16 2.64 -3.52
C LEU A 252 19.00 2.59 -4.54
N SER A 253 18.12 3.58 -4.56
CA SER A 253 17.01 3.63 -5.50
C SER A 253 17.51 3.60 -6.95
N ARG A 254 16.99 2.66 -7.76
CA ARG A 254 17.40 2.50 -9.17
C ARG A 254 16.98 3.67 -10.05
N ASN A 255 15.84 4.30 -9.73
CA ASN A 255 15.26 5.43 -10.47
C ASN A 255 14.84 6.55 -9.49
N PRO A 256 15.78 7.27 -8.87
CA PRO A 256 15.43 8.27 -7.87
C PRO A 256 14.81 9.50 -8.55
N SER A 257 13.65 9.93 -8.03
CA SER A 257 13.00 11.17 -8.48
C SER A 257 13.88 12.39 -8.18
N PRO A 258 13.67 13.53 -8.87
CA PRO A 258 14.41 14.77 -8.56
C PRO A 258 14.32 15.17 -7.07
N ALA A 259 13.14 15.01 -6.45
CA ALA A 259 12.95 15.24 -5.02
C ALA A 259 13.79 14.28 -4.16
N MET A 260 13.88 12.99 -4.51
CA MET A 260 14.74 12.05 -3.80
C MET A 260 16.22 12.44 -3.91
N LYS A 261 16.68 12.81 -5.12
CA LYS A 261 18.05 13.27 -5.35
C LYS A 261 18.38 14.51 -4.51
N ALA A 262 17.46 15.47 -4.43
CA ALA A 262 17.61 16.67 -3.62
C ALA A 262 17.72 16.36 -2.13
N LYS A 263 16.89 15.46 -1.60
CA LYS A 263 16.96 15.01 -0.20
C LYS A 263 18.30 14.37 0.13
N ILE A 264 18.80 13.49 -0.74
CA ILE A 264 20.13 12.86 -0.59
C ILE A 264 21.24 13.92 -0.68
N GLY A 265 21.13 14.85 -1.61
CA GLY A 265 22.08 15.94 -1.78
C GLY A 265 22.19 16.84 -0.54
N LEU A 266 21.05 17.24 0.04
CA LEU A 266 21.00 18.00 1.27
C LEU A 266 21.57 17.19 2.44
N ALA A 267 21.20 15.91 2.57
CA ALA A 267 21.77 15.03 3.59
C ALA A 267 23.30 15.01 3.52
N ARG A 268 23.88 14.77 2.34
CA ARG A 268 25.35 14.78 2.14
C ARG A 268 25.98 16.13 2.41
N HIS A 269 25.30 17.23 2.06
CA HIS A 269 25.77 18.57 2.37
C HIS A 269 25.84 18.80 3.88
N LEU A 270 24.79 18.44 4.62
CA LEU A 270 24.76 18.52 6.08
C LEU A 270 25.92 17.72 6.70
N GLU A 271 26.29 16.58 6.12
CA GLU A 271 27.44 15.82 6.59
C GLU A 271 28.77 16.54 6.44
N GLY A 272 28.92 17.31 5.36
CA GLY A 272 30.15 18.02 5.03
C GLY A 272 30.45 19.24 5.88
N GLY A 273 29.50 19.75 6.69
CA GLY A 273 29.73 20.99 7.45
C GLY A 273 28.85 21.29 8.67
N ILE A 274 28.04 20.35 9.16
CA ILE A 274 27.69 20.40 10.59
C ILE A 274 29.04 20.29 11.36
N PRO A 275 29.37 21.21 12.29
CA PRO A 275 30.78 21.49 12.61
C PRO A 275 31.61 20.31 13.13
N ASN A 276 32.53 19.82 12.29
CA ASN A 276 33.73 19.02 12.57
C ASN A 276 33.55 17.67 13.30
N ARG A 277 33.53 16.61 12.49
CA ARG A 277 33.46 15.19 12.86
C ARG A 277 34.82 14.67 13.34
N GLY A 278 34.90 14.25 14.60
CA GLY A 278 36.09 13.62 15.17
C GLY A 278 35.83 13.07 16.57
N ALA A 279 36.62 12.07 17.01
CA ALA A 279 36.46 11.42 18.31
C ALA A 279 36.43 12.40 19.50
N SER A 280 37.22 13.48 19.42
CA SER A 280 37.28 14.55 20.44
C SER A 280 35.98 15.34 20.60
N LYS A 281 35.14 15.43 19.56
CA LYS A 281 33.83 16.10 19.67
C LYS A 281 32.70 15.18 20.12
N ARG A 282 32.78 13.86 19.91
CA ARG A 282 31.84 12.89 20.53
C ARG A 282 31.94 12.94 22.05
N GLU A 283 33.16 13.07 22.56
CA GLU A 283 33.42 13.33 23.98
C GLU A 283 32.82 14.69 24.42
N ASN A 284 32.88 15.71 23.57
CA ASN A 284 32.26 17.02 23.85
C ASN A 284 30.73 16.97 23.89
N PHE A 285 30.04 16.27 22.96
CA PHE A 285 28.58 16.12 23.04
C PHE A 285 28.16 15.39 24.31
N ASN A 286 28.85 14.29 24.64
CA ASN A 286 28.60 13.53 25.85
C ASN A 286 28.81 14.32 27.15
N ALA A 287 29.77 15.25 27.17
CA ALA A 287 29.97 16.18 28.26
C ALA A 287 28.89 17.28 28.26
N MET A 288 28.62 17.89 27.10
CA MET A 288 27.67 18.98 26.90
C MET A 288 26.26 18.61 27.38
N LEU A 289 25.78 17.41 27.03
CA LEU A 289 24.46 16.93 27.44
C LEU A 289 24.31 16.78 28.96
N LYS A 290 25.42 16.76 29.71
CA LYS A 290 25.46 16.60 31.19
C LYS A 290 25.75 17.90 31.94
N TRP A 291 26.01 19.02 31.25
CA TRP A 291 26.27 20.32 31.89
C TRP A 291 25.04 20.89 32.61
N SER A 292 25.26 22.00 33.35
CA SER A 292 24.16 22.79 33.91
C SER A 292 23.18 23.23 32.82
N GLU A 293 21.96 23.60 33.20
CA GLU A 293 20.95 24.01 32.22
C GLU A 293 21.39 25.21 31.40
N GLU A 294 21.93 26.24 32.06
CA GLU A 294 22.43 27.45 31.40
C GLU A 294 23.55 27.15 30.39
N ALA A 295 24.53 26.35 30.79
CA ALA A 295 25.66 25.99 29.93
C ALA A 295 25.21 25.09 28.75
N PHE A 296 24.27 24.18 28.99
CA PHE A 296 23.68 23.36 27.93
C PHE A 296 22.94 24.21 26.89
N GLN A 297 22.09 25.15 27.32
CA GLN A 297 21.34 26.02 26.41
C GLN A 297 22.27 26.92 25.58
N SER A 298 23.29 27.51 26.21
CA SER A 298 24.28 28.34 25.51
C SER A 298 25.06 27.54 24.45
N ALA A 299 25.50 26.33 24.79
CA ALA A 299 26.26 25.49 23.87
C ALA A 299 25.38 24.95 22.72
N LYS A 300 24.14 24.58 23.03
CA LYS A 300 23.13 24.19 22.04
C LYS A 300 22.86 25.32 21.05
N GLN A 301 22.71 26.57 21.53
CA GLN A 301 22.46 27.71 20.65
C GLN A 301 23.64 27.94 19.69
N GLN A 302 24.88 27.93 20.20
CA GLN A 302 26.06 28.05 19.35
C GLN A 302 26.11 26.95 18.28
N PHE A 303 25.78 25.71 18.64
CA PHE A 303 25.70 24.61 17.69
C PHE A 303 24.64 24.87 16.60
N LEU A 304 23.46 25.36 16.99
CA LEU A 304 22.39 25.68 16.03
C LEU A 304 22.78 26.84 15.10
N ASP A 305 23.45 27.87 15.61
CA ASP A 305 23.92 29.00 14.80
C ASP A 305 24.91 28.52 13.71
N ASP A 306 25.81 27.60 14.08
CA ASP A 306 26.75 27.02 13.13
C ASP A 306 26.03 26.15 12.07
N VAL A 307 25.01 25.39 12.46
CA VAL A 307 24.18 24.62 11.52
C VAL A 307 23.43 25.54 10.57
N GLU A 308 22.84 26.65 11.04
CA GLU A 308 22.08 27.59 10.20
C GLU A 308 22.98 28.17 9.11
N ALA A 309 24.19 28.61 9.51
CA ALA A 309 25.19 29.13 8.59
C ALA A 309 25.56 28.10 7.51
N HIS A 310 25.74 26.82 7.91
CA HIS A 310 26.12 25.77 6.97
C HIS A 310 24.98 25.38 6.02
N VAL A 311 23.75 25.25 6.52
CA VAL A 311 22.56 24.94 5.69
C VAL A 311 22.37 26.00 4.62
N GLY A 312 22.55 27.28 4.97
CA GLY A 312 22.46 28.41 4.05
C GLY A 312 23.43 28.37 2.87
N THR A 313 24.49 27.54 2.92
CA THR A 313 25.44 27.37 1.81
C THR A 313 25.02 26.30 0.79
N TYR A 314 23.94 25.54 1.04
CA TYR A 314 23.51 24.47 0.15
C TYR A 314 22.94 25.02 -1.17
N SER A 315 23.57 24.68 -2.30
CA SER A 315 23.18 25.17 -3.63
C SER A 315 21.80 24.70 -4.12
N GLY A 316 21.20 23.70 -3.47
CA GLY A 316 19.83 23.25 -3.75
C GLY A 316 18.74 24.14 -3.14
N ILE A 317 19.10 25.14 -2.34
CA ILE A 317 18.17 26.15 -1.81
C ILE A 317 18.03 27.29 -2.84
N VAL A 318 16.80 27.54 -3.29
CA VAL A 318 16.52 28.60 -4.27
C VAL A 318 16.10 29.87 -3.53
N THR A 319 16.94 30.90 -3.57
CA THR A 319 16.74 32.16 -2.82
C THR A 319 16.08 33.28 -3.64
N SER A 320 16.03 33.16 -4.97
CA SER A 320 15.70 34.29 -5.86
C SER A 320 14.55 33.98 -6.83
N ARG A 321 13.30 34.15 -6.38
CA ARG A 321 12.26 34.74 -7.25
C ARG A 321 12.19 36.22 -6.88
N ASN A 322 12.70 37.07 -7.77
CA ASN A 322 12.86 38.51 -7.58
C ASN A 322 11.55 39.24 -7.24
N HIS A 323 11.58 39.93 -6.10
CA HIS A 323 10.99 41.22 -5.73
C HIS A 323 9.47 41.51 -5.73
N GLU A 324 9.13 42.30 -4.69
CA GLU A 324 7.93 43.12 -4.46
C GLU A 324 6.65 42.45 -3.95
N LYS A 325 6.56 42.31 -2.62
CA LYS A 325 5.70 43.14 -1.73
C LYS A 325 5.84 42.62 -0.30
N SER A 326 5.75 43.54 0.68
CA SER A 326 5.63 43.33 2.13
C SER A 326 5.35 41.90 2.61
N ILE A 327 6.05 41.45 3.66
CA ILE A 327 5.75 40.23 4.44
C ILE A 327 4.22 40.12 4.60
N PRO A 328 3.54 39.17 3.93
CA PRO A 328 2.08 39.14 3.94
C PRO A 328 1.58 38.59 5.28
N GLU A 329 0.73 39.38 5.96
CA GLU A 329 -0.04 38.91 7.11
C GLU A 329 -1.05 37.83 6.68
N ALA A 330 -1.32 36.88 7.59
CA ALA A 330 -2.23 35.77 7.38
C ALA A 330 -3.62 36.24 6.93
N LYS A 331 -4.16 35.64 5.87
CA LYS A 331 -5.53 35.90 5.39
C LYS A 331 -6.35 34.62 5.44
N THR A 332 -7.57 34.73 5.97
CA THR A 332 -8.55 33.65 6.12
C THR A 332 -9.30 33.37 4.80
N PRO A 333 -9.32 32.13 4.29
CA PRO A 333 -10.18 31.76 3.16
C PRO A 333 -11.56 31.25 3.62
N ARG A 334 -12.61 31.59 2.88
CA ARG A 334 -13.98 31.04 3.02
C ARG A 334 -14.10 29.71 2.25
N LEU A 335 -14.70 28.71 2.88
CA LEU A 335 -15.07 27.42 2.28
C LEU A 335 -16.46 27.50 1.62
N GLU A 336 -16.61 26.94 0.42
CA GLU A 336 -17.90 26.66 -0.23
C GLU A 336 -18.21 25.15 -0.18
N GLU A 337 -19.51 24.80 -0.19
CA GLU A 337 -20.08 23.48 0.14
C GLU A 337 -19.91 22.38 -0.95
N PRO A 338 -19.98 21.08 -0.58
CA PRO A 338 -19.84 19.96 -1.52
C PRO A 338 -21.14 19.59 -2.23
N ILE A 339 -21.01 19.22 -3.50
CA ILE A 339 -22.07 18.68 -4.36
C ILE A 339 -22.28 17.19 -4.04
N THR A 340 -23.52 16.78 -3.80
CA THR A 340 -23.94 15.38 -3.59
C THR A 340 -24.24 14.67 -4.91
N GLN A 341 -23.85 13.39 -5.03
CA GLN A 341 -24.21 12.54 -6.18
C GLN A 341 -24.91 11.26 -5.70
N LYS A 342 -26.10 10.99 -6.25
CA LYS A 342 -27.00 9.88 -5.90
C LYS A 342 -26.49 8.53 -6.44
N GLY A 343 -26.62 7.49 -5.63
CA GLY A 343 -26.28 6.10 -5.96
C GLY A 343 -27.24 5.45 -6.96
N THR A 344 -26.73 4.46 -7.70
CA THR A 344 -27.48 3.58 -8.60
C THR A 344 -27.34 2.12 -8.17
N ASP A 345 -28.43 1.37 -8.36
CA ASP A 345 -28.77 0.06 -7.79
C ASP A 345 -28.02 -1.13 -8.46
N TRP A 346 -26.77 -1.39 -8.02
CA TRP A 346 -25.82 -2.27 -8.72
C TRP A 346 -26.07 -3.78 -8.53
N TRP A 347 -26.68 -4.22 -7.43
CA TRP A 347 -26.83 -5.65 -7.12
C TRP A 347 -27.73 -6.38 -8.14
N ASN A 348 -28.74 -5.67 -8.65
CA ASN A 348 -29.63 -6.15 -9.69
C ASN A 348 -28.93 -6.34 -11.06
N SER A 349 -27.87 -5.58 -11.36
CA SER A 349 -27.07 -5.75 -12.57
C SER A 349 -26.20 -7.01 -12.53
N LEU A 350 -25.56 -7.32 -11.39
CA LEU A 350 -24.72 -8.52 -11.23
C LEU A 350 -25.55 -9.81 -11.33
N THR A 351 -26.77 -9.78 -10.77
CA THR A 351 -27.72 -10.90 -10.77
C THR A 351 -28.20 -11.23 -12.20
N ARG A 352 -28.41 -10.21 -13.05
CA ARG A 352 -28.70 -10.37 -14.48
C ARG A 352 -27.51 -10.92 -15.26
N LEU A 353 -26.29 -10.50 -14.92
CA LEU A 353 -25.05 -10.94 -15.58
C LEU A 353 -24.70 -12.40 -15.26
N LEU A 354 -25.16 -12.91 -14.11
CA LEU A 354 -24.93 -14.27 -13.62
C LEU A 354 -26.10 -15.24 -13.88
N GLY A 355 -27.28 -14.76 -14.31
CA GLY A 355 -28.45 -15.61 -14.57
C GLY A 355 -29.05 -16.26 -13.31
N LEU A 356 -28.68 -15.81 -12.12
CA LEU A 356 -29.16 -16.34 -10.83
C LEU A 356 -30.45 -15.62 -10.41
N ARG A 357 -31.44 -16.32 -9.84
CA ARG A 357 -32.64 -15.67 -9.28
C ARG A 357 -32.32 -15.00 -7.93
N PRO A 358 -32.89 -13.82 -7.61
CA PRO A 358 -32.69 -13.17 -6.32
C PRO A 358 -33.24 -14.04 -5.17
N ARG A 359 -32.47 -14.17 -4.08
CA ARG A 359 -32.99 -14.70 -2.82
C ARG A 359 -33.84 -13.62 -2.15
N GLY A 360 -35.14 -13.85 -2.06
CA GLY A 360 -36.03 -13.02 -1.25
C GLY A 360 -35.78 -13.18 0.25
N PRO A 361 -36.22 -12.22 1.08
CA PRO A 361 -36.09 -12.31 2.53
C PRO A 361 -36.90 -13.49 3.06
N ALA A 362 -36.38 -14.13 4.11
CA ALA A 362 -37.05 -15.22 4.80
C ALA A 362 -38.29 -14.69 5.52
N ASP A 363 -39.49 -15.01 5.02
CA ASP A 363 -40.73 -14.80 5.76
C ASP A 363 -40.85 -15.83 6.87
N SER A 364 -40.58 -15.37 8.10
CA SER A 364 -41.05 -16.00 9.32
C SER A 364 -42.51 -15.61 9.53
N THR A 365 -43.47 -16.45 9.16
CA THR A 365 -44.73 -16.68 9.89
C THR A 365 -45.63 -17.66 9.13
N ALA A 366 -45.81 -18.86 9.67
CA ALA A 366 -47.10 -19.56 9.82
C ALA A 366 -46.85 -21.05 10.10
N ALA A 367 -47.03 -21.44 11.36
CA ALA A 367 -47.34 -22.80 11.71
C ALA A 367 -48.85 -23.04 11.47
N SER A 368 -49.21 -24.06 10.70
CA SER A 368 -50.16 -25.13 11.03
C SER A 368 -50.86 -25.73 9.79
N ASN A 369 -50.72 -27.06 9.71
CA ASN A 369 -51.62 -28.07 9.13
C ASN A 369 -52.13 -27.93 7.69
N VAL A 370 -51.61 -28.77 6.78
CA VAL A 370 -52.42 -29.76 6.02
C VAL A 370 -51.54 -30.99 5.72
N THR A 371 -52.16 -32.15 5.87
CA THR A 371 -51.71 -33.55 5.76
C THR A 371 -51.43 -34.02 4.32
N GLU A 372 -50.54 -35.04 4.24
CA GLU A 372 -50.46 -36.15 3.26
C GLU A 372 -50.75 -35.87 1.76
N ASP A 373 -49.72 -36.02 0.92
CA ASP A 373 -49.71 -37.12 -0.05
C ASP A 373 -48.27 -37.43 -0.54
N LEU A 374 -47.91 -38.71 -0.40
CA LEU A 374 -46.64 -39.30 -0.78
C LEU A 374 -46.67 -39.66 -2.27
N ALA A 375 -45.78 -39.05 -3.06
CA ALA A 375 -45.39 -39.58 -4.36
C ALA A 375 -43.90 -39.96 -4.31
N ILE A 376 -43.68 -41.27 -4.41
CA ILE A 376 -42.39 -41.96 -4.43
C ILE A 376 -41.70 -41.64 -5.76
N ASP A 377 -40.50 -41.06 -5.72
CA ASP A 377 -39.59 -41.00 -6.88
C ASP A 377 -39.15 -42.42 -7.27
N PRO A 378 -39.13 -42.78 -8.56
CA PRO A 378 -38.71 -44.11 -8.99
C PRO A 378 -37.17 -44.27 -8.87
N GLU A 379 -36.75 -45.46 -8.44
CA GLU A 379 -35.36 -45.89 -8.34
C GLU A 379 -34.55 -45.68 -9.65
N PRO A 380 -33.22 -45.51 -9.57
CA PRO A 380 -32.37 -45.39 -10.73
C PRO A 380 -32.37 -46.69 -11.55
N PRO A 381 -32.39 -46.63 -12.89
CA PRO A 381 -32.38 -47.84 -13.71
C PRO A 381 -31.05 -48.60 -13.56
N GLN A 382 -31.17 -49.90 -13.29
CA GLN A 382 -30.06 -50.84 -13.24
C GLN A 382 -29.31 -50.89 -14.58
N ALA A 383 -27.99 -50.91 -14.49
CA ALA A 383 -27.09 -50.98 -15.64
C ALA A 383 -27.24 -52.31 -16.40
N THR A 384 -27.54 -52.23 -17.70
CA THR A 384 -27.30 -53.32 -18.65
C THR A 384 -25.88 -53.20 -19.22
N PRO A 385 -25.06 -54.27 -19.22
CA PRO A 385 -23.72 -54.25 -19.78
C PRO A 385 -23.80 -54.62 -21.26
N ASP A 386 -23.84 -53.62 -22.15
CA ASP A 386 -23.29 -53.73 -23.50
C ASP A 386 -23.41 -52.38 -24.23
N ALA A 387 -22.35 -51.58 -24.18
CA ALA A 387 -22.07 -50.54 -25.15
C ALA A 387 -20.55 -50.37 -25.27
N THR A 388 -20.06 -50.54 -26.50
CA THR A 388 -18.71 -50.22 -26.98
C THR A 388 -18.19 -48.87 -26.47
N PRO A 389 -16.86 -48.66 -26.35
CA PRO A 389 -16.29 -47.46 -25.75
C PRO A 389 -16.79 -46.21 -26.48
N ASN A 390 -17.63 -45.44 -25.78
CA ASN A 390 -18.28 -44.25 -26.26
C ASN A 390 -17.21 -43.23 -26.60
N GLN A 391 -17.01 -42.95 -27.89
CA GLN A 391 -16.13 -41.89 -28.35
C GLN A 391 -16.71 -40.58 -27.80
N GLU A 392 -16.06 -39.97 -26.81
CA GLU A 392 -16.52 -38.72 -26.21
C GLU A 392 -16.80 -37.69 -27.31
N VAL A 393 -18.07 -37.35 -27.48
CA VAL A 393 -18.46 -36.38 -28.51
C VAL A 393 -17.92 -35.03 -28.04
N LYS A 394 -16.92 -34.47 -28.74
CA LYS A 394 -16.30 -33.18 -28.40
C LYS A 394 -17.30 -32.02 -28.50
N TRP A 395 -17.10 -30.97 -27.69
CA TRP A 395 -17.89 -29.73 -27.74
C TRP A 395 -17.60 -28.88 -28.99
N TYR A 396 -16.47 -29.13 -29.63
CA TYR A 396 -15.94 -28.31 -30.71
C TYR A 396 -15.38 -29.15 -31.85
N SER A 397 -15.15 -28.48 -32.98
CA SER A 397 -14.38 -28.96 -34.13
C SER A 397 -13.35 -27.91 -34.54
N ILE A 398 -12.20 -28.33 -35.06
CA ILE A 398 -11.22 -27.42 -35.66
C ILE A 398 -11.54 -27.28 -37.14
N ALA A 399 -11.73 -26.06 -37.62
CA ALA A 399 -12.12 -25.77 -38.99
C ALA A 399 -11.41 -24.52 -39.54
N PRO A 400 -11.30 -24.38 -40.88
CA PRO A 400 -10.84 -23.13 -41.48
C PRO A 400 -11.80 -21.96 -41.17
N ILE A 401 -11.24 -20.84 -40.72
CA ILE A 401 -11.94 -19.58 -40.47
C ILE A 401 -11.46 -18.55 -41.50
N PRO A 402 -12.38 -17.92 -42.26
CA PRO A 402 -12.02 -16.93 -43.27
C PRO A 402 -11.08 -15.84 -42.73
N GLY A 403 -9.89 -15.72 -43.33
CA GLY A 403 -8.89 -14.72 -42.96
C GLY A 403 -8.14 -14.98 -41.65
N LYS A 404 -8.41 -16.08 -40.92
CA LYS A 404 -7.74 -16.42 -39.64
C LYS A 404 -7.02 -17.77 -39.63
N GLY A 405 -7.03 -18.50 -40.74
CA GLY A 405 -6.42 -19.83 -40.80
C GLY A 405 -7.33 -20.88 -40.15
N LEU A 406 -6.83 -21.70 -39.24
CA LEU A 406 -7.64 -22.65 -38.48
C LEU A 406 -8.17 -22.00 -37.20
N GLY A 407 -9.37 -22.38 -36.79
CA GLY A 407 -10.01 -21.93 -35.56
C GLY A 407 -10.84 -23.03 -34.91
N MET A 408 -11.19 -22.83 -33.66
CA MET A 408 -12.10 -23.72 -32.92
C MET A 408 -13.54 -23.24 -33.07
N VAL A 409 -14.45 -24.14 -33.45
CA VAL A 409 -15.87 -23.84 -33.69
C VAL A 409 -16.73 -24.74 -32.83
N ALA A 410 -17.77 -24.19 -32.20
CA ALA A 410 -18.73 -24.94 -31.41
C ALA A 410 -19.46 -25.97 -32.29
N ALA A 411 -19.29 -27.26 -31.97
CA ALA A 411 -19.92 -28.36 -32.70
C ALA A 411 -21.42 -28.50 -32.35
N ARG A 412 -21.83 -27.92 -31.22
CA ARG A 412 -23.21 -27.85 -30.69
C ARG A 412 -23.34 -26.60 -29.81
N PHE A 413 -24.54 -26.29 -29.33
CA PHE A 413 -24.74 -25.25 -28.32
C PHE A 413 -23.92 -25.56 -27.06
N ILE A 414 -23.12 -24.60 -26.60
CA ILE A 414 -22.28 -24.70 -25.40
C ILE A 414 -22.85 -23.72 -24.36
N PRO A 415 -23.48 -24.23 -23.29
CA PRO A 415 -23.94 -23.38 -22.20
C PRO A 415 -22.77 -22.66 -21.50
N LYS A 416 -23.01 -21.44 -21.03
CA LYS A 416 -22.11 -20.70 -20.14
C LYS A 416 -21.69 -21.57 -18.95
N GLY A 417 -20.38 -21.56 -18.64
CA GLY A 417 -19.77 -22.35 -17.57
C GLY A 417 -19.30 -23.75 -17.98
N THR A 418 -19.60 -24.19 -19.20
CA THR A 418 -19.16 -25.50 -19.70
C THR A 418 -17.64 -25.54 -19.85
N ARG A 419 -16.99 -26.59 -19.32
CA ARG A 419 -15.60 -26.95 -19.65
C ARG A 419 -15.54 -27.50 -21.07
N ILE A 420 -15.07 -26.67 -22.01
CA ILE A 420 -14.98 -26.98 -23.43
C ILE A 420 -13.87 -28.02 -23.69
N LEU A 421 -12.71 -27.85 -23.05
CA LEU A 421 -11.57 -28.75 -23.17
C LEU A 421 -10.68 -28.72 -21.92
N SER A 422 -9.93 -29.80 -21.71
CA SER A 422 -8.86 -29.93 -20.71
C SER A 422 -7.66 -30.60 -21.37
N GLU A 423 -6.50 -29.94 -21.36
CA GLU A 423 -5.34 -30.34 -22.17
C GLU A 423 -4.03 -30.25 -21.37
N ALA A 424 -3.20 -31.30 -21.44
CA ALA A 424 -1.86 -31.27 -20.88
C ALA A 424 -0.88 -30.59 -21.85
N ALA A 425 0.10 -29.85 -21.32
CA ALA A 425 1.14 -29.25 -22.14
C ALA A 425 2.01 -30.35 -22.76
N ILE A 426 2.23 -30.29 -24.07
CA ILE A 426 3.19 -31.18 -24.74
C ILE A 426 4.63 -30.68 -24.55
N LEU A 427 4.80 -29.37 -24.38
CA LEU A 427 6.08 -28.72 -24.17
C LEU A 427 5.91 -27.62 -23.14
N THR A 428 6.80 -27.57 -22.15
CA THR A 428 6.82 -26.56 -21.08
C THR A 428 8.10 -25.72 -21.13
N MET A 429 8.01 -24.44 -20.81
CA MET A 429 9.12 -23.49 -20.80
C MET A 429 9.08 -22.65 -19.52
N SER A 430 10.24 -22.47 -18.88
CA SER A 430 10.40 -21.47 -17.82
C SER A 430 10.68 -20.11 -18.43
N ALA A 431 10.14 -19.04 -17.87
CA ALA A 431 10.38 -17.66 -18.33
C ALA A 431 11.82 -17.16 -18.09
N THR A 432 12.69 -17.96 -17.46
CA THR A 432 14.04 -17.56 -17.03
C THR A 432 15.13 -18.07 -17.98
N PHE A 433 15.28 -17.42 -19.14
CA PHE A 433 16.48 -17.61 -19.99
C PHE A 433 17.31 -16.33 -20.03
N SER A 434 18.63 -16.47 -19.99
CA SER A 434 19.58 -15.35 -20.10
C SER A 434 19.64 -14.73 -21.50
N ASP A 435 19.34 -15.54 -22.52
CA ASP A 435 19.44 -15.19 -23.93
C ASP A 435 18.63 -16.16 -24.81
N PHE A 436 18.37 -15.77 -26.06
CA PHE A 436 17.53 -16.54 -27.00
C PHE A 436 18.21 -17.80 -27.56
N ASP A 437 19.54 -17.86 -27.62
CA ASP A 437 20.26 -19.05 -28.14
C ASP A 437 20.12 -20.22 -27.14
N THR A 438 20.31 -19.92 -25.86
CA THR A 438 20.07 -20.88 -24.76
C THR A 438 18.61 -21.36 -24.73
N ALA A 439 17.65 -20.43 -24.89
CA ALA A 439 16.23 -20.77 -24.98
C ALA A 439 15.95 -21.68 -26.18
N GLY A 440 16.54 -21.38 -27.35
CA GLY A 440 16.39 -22.15 -28.58
C GLY A 440 16.82 -23.60 -28.41
N LYS A 441 18.05 -23.81 -27.93
CA LYS A 441 18.61 -25.15 -27.66
C LYS A 441 17.77 -25.95 -26.66
N PHE A 442 17.26 -25.30 -25.62
CA PHE A 442 16.41 -25.95 -24.61
C PHE A 442 15.07 -26.42 -25.21
N VAL A 443 14.40 -25.55 -25.97
CA VAL A 443 13.13 -25.88 -26.61
C VAL A 443 13.32 -26.95 -27.68
N ASP A 444 14.39 -26.87 -28.48
CA ASP A 444 14.70 -27.87 -29.48
C ASP A 444 14.93 -29.25 -28.85
N ALA A 445 15.66 -29.35 -27.73
CA ALA A 445 15.85 -30.60 -27.01
C ALA A 445 14.51 -31.21 -26.55
N LYS A 446 13.61 -30.39 -26.00
CA LYS A 446 12.25 -30.84 -25.61
C LYS A 446 11.43 -31.26 -26.82
N PHE A 447 11.45 -30.49 -27.89
CA PHE A 447 10.76 -30.82 -29.14
C PHE A 447 11.26 -32.15 -29.70
N GLN A 448 12.57 -32.41 -29.69
CA GLN A 448 13.14 -33.67 -30.18
C GLN A 448 12.73 -34.89 -29.34
N ALA A 449 12.40 -34.71 -28.06
CA ALA A 449 11.89 -35.77 -27.20
C ALA A 449 10.40 -36.12 -27.46
N LEU A 450 9.67 -35.32 -28.24
CA LEU A 450 8.25 -35.57 -28.52
C LEU A 450 8.04 -36.80 -29.44
N PRO A 451 6.94 -37.55 -29.28
CA PRO A 451 6.48 -38.53 -30.26
C PRO A 451 6.30 -37.94 -31.66
N ALA A 452 6.47 -38.77 -32.70
CA ALA A 452 6.41 -38.33 -34.09
C ALA A 452 5.09 -37.63 -34.46
N GLU A 453 3.96 -38.14 -33.94
CA GLU A 453 2.64 -37.54 -34.15
C GLU A 453 2.53 -36.13 -33.53
N GLN A 454 2.98 -35.98 -32.27
CA GLN A 454 2.99 -34.68 -31.60
C GLN A 454 3.94 -33.69 -32.27
N LYS A 455 5.10 -34.15 -32.78
CA LYS A 455 5.99 -33.31 -33.60
C LYS A 455 5.28 -32.80 -34.85
N ALA A 456 4.56 -33.66 -35.57
CA ALA A 456 3.84 -33.27 -36.77
C ALA A 456 2.72 -32.25 -36.46
N GLN A 457 1.95 -32.48 -35.39
CA GLN A 457 0.91 -31.55 -34.93
C GLN A 457 1.49 -30.20 -34.48
N PHE A 458 2.60 -30.22 -33.74
CA PHE A 458 3.32 -29.02 -33.30
C PHE A 458 3.84 -28.21 -34.49
N LEU A 459 4.47 -28.86 -35.47
CA LEU A 459 4.96 -28.20 -36.69
C LEU A 459 3.84 -27.63 -37.56
N ALA A 460 2.59 -28.10 -37.39
CA ALA A 460 1.41 -27.58 -38.06
C ALA A 460 0.74 -26.40 -37.31
N LEU A 461 1.28 -25.96 -36.18
CA LEU A 461 0.85 -24.74 -35.51
C LEU A 461 1.32 -23.49 -36.27
N HIS A 462 0.65 -22.37 -36.04
CA HIS A 462 0.99 -21.11 -36.69
C HIS A 462 2.34 -20.59 -36.20
N ASN A 463 3.16 -19.99 -37.07
CA ASN A 463 4.36 -19.26 -36.67
C ASN A 463 4.38 -17.89 -37.33
N CYS A 464 4.52 -16.85 -36.52
CA CYS A 464 4.73 -15.48 -36.96
C CYS A 464 6.04 -14.87 -36.44
N GLN A 465 6.85 -15.69 -35.73
CA GLN A 465 8.11 -15.26 -35.12
C GLN A 465 9.31 -15.64 -36.02
N PRO A 466 10.40 -14.85 -35.98
CA PRO A 466 11.64 -15.20 -36.66
C PRO A 466 12.22 -16.52 -36.17
N THR A 467 12.90 -17.25 -37.07
CA THR A 467 13.43 -18.60 -36.81
C THR A 467 14.94 -18.63 -36.55
N ASP A 468 15.57 -17.47 -36.33
CA ASP A 468 17.03 -17.34 -36.15
C ASP A 468 17.56 -18.18 -34.96
N TYR A 469 16.70 -18.42 -33.98
CA TYR A 469 17.01 -19.18 -32.76
C TYR A 469 16.32 -20.56 -32.71
N GLY A 470 15.91 -21.09 -33.87
CA GLY A 470 15.26 -22.39 -33.99
C GLY A 470 13.75 -22.31 -34.24
N LEU A 471 13.26 -23.19 -35.10
CA LEU A 471 11.84 -23.24 -35.49
C LEU A 471 10.93 -23.61 -34.31
N ALA A 472 11.37 -24.52 -33.42
CA ALA A 472 10.56 -24.94 -32.29
C ALA A 472 10.36 -23.81 -31.28
N LEU A 473 11.40 -22.99 -31.05
CA LEU A 473 11.27 -21.79 -30.23
C LEU A 473 10.33 -20.76 -30.87
N ALA A 474 10.43 -20.53 -32.18
CA ALA A 474 9.55 -19.60 -32.89
C ALA A 474 8.06 -19.99 -32.76
N ILE A 475 7.74 -21.26 -33.05
CA ILE A 475 6.38 -21.82 -32.89
C ILE A 475 5.92 -21.70 -31.43
N SER A 476 6.78 -22.04 -30.46
CA SER A 476 6.43 -21.97 -29.04
C SER A 476 6.14 -20.53 -28.59
N ARG A 477 6.84 -19.53 -29.14
CA ARG A 477 6.59 -18.12 -28.82
C ARG A 477 5.28 -17.60 -29.42
N THR A 478 4.83 -18.13 -30.56
CA THR A 478 3.54 -17.78 -31.15
C THR A 478 2.36 -18.44 -30.42
N ASN A 479 2.52 -19.68 -29.94
CA ASN A 479 1.41 -20.52 -29.45
C ASN A 479 1.46 -20.81 -27.95
N GLY A 480 2.48 -20.35 -27.23
CA GLY A 480 2.66 -20.62 -25.82
C GLY A 480 1.59 -19.91 -24.98
N LEU A 481 0.88 -20.66 -24.15
CA LEU A 481 -0.08 -20.12 -23.17
C LEU A 481 0.57 -20.10 -21.78
N PRO A 482 0.33 -19.05 -20.97
CA PRO A 482 0.85 -19.00 -19.61
C PRO A 482 0.16 -20.05 -18.72
N PHE A 483 0.94 -20.70 -17.86
CA PHE A 483 0.43 -21.51 -16.75
C PHE A 483 1.35 -21.36 -15.54
N GLY A 484 0.80 -21.25 -14.32
CA GLY A 484 1.60 -20.95 -13.12
C GLY A 484 2.22 -19.55 -13.12
N ASP A 485 3.09 -19.27 -12.14
CA ASP A 485 3.61 -17.91 -11.91
C ASP A 485 4.63 -17.45 -12.97
N HIS A 486 5.41 -18.39 -13.55
CA HIS A 486 6.49 -18.09 -14.50
C HIS A 486 6.69 -19.16 -15.59
N GLU A 487 5.66 -19.93 -15.92
CA GLU A 487 5.75 -21.01 -16.92
C GLU A 487 4.83 -20.77 -18.12
N HIS A 488 5.26 -21.29 -19.27
CA HIS A 488 4.50 -21.27 -20.51
C HIS A 488 4.46 -22.66 -21.12
N GLY A 489 3.35 -22.99 -21.76
CA GLY A 489 3.12 -24.31 -22.34
C GLY A 489 2.56 -24.25 -23.74
N VAL A 490 2.92 -25.23 -24.56
CA VAL A 490 2.27 -25.46 -25.84
C VAL A 490 1.22 -26.55 -25.68
N PHE A 491 0.00 -26.22 -26.08
CA PHE A 491 -1.21 -27.02 -26.00
C PHE A 491 -1.79 -27.09 -27.42
N LEU A 492 -1.79 -28.27 -28.03
CA LEU A 492 -2.01 -28.43 -29.46
C LEU A 492 -3.41 -28.03 -29.91
N GLU A 493 -4.43 -28.38 -29.13
CA GLU A 493 -5.82 -28.03 -29.44
C GLU A 493 -6.16 -26.62 -28.97
N THR A 494 -5.69 -26.21 -27.78
CA THR A 494 -5.93 -24.87 -27.24
C THR A 494 -5.28 -23.77 -28.09
N ALA A 495 -4.11 -24.04 -28.69
CA ALA A 495 -3.44 -23.12 -29.62
C ALA A 495 -4.24 -22.86 -30.91
N ARG A 496 -5.32 -23.62 -31.18
CA ARG A 496 -6.24 -23.38 -32.31
C ARG A 496 -7.36 -22.41 -31.97
N ILE A 497 -7.48 -21.93 -30.73
CA ILE A 497 -8.52 -20.99 -30.35
C ILE A 497 -8.08 -19.57 -30.72
N ASN A 498 -8.80 -18.92 -31.64
CA ASN A 498 -8.46 -17.58 -32.13
C ASN A 498 -8.75 -16.47 -31.12
N HIS A 499 -8.15 -15.31 -31.37
CA HIS A 499 -8.33 -14.11 -30.57
C HIS A 499 -9.69 -13.40 -30.80
N SER A 500 -10.30 -12.93 -29.70
CA SER A 500 -11.26 -11.83 -29.69
C SER A 500 -10.95 -10.86 -28.53
N CYS A 501 -11.13 -9.55 -28.75
CA CYS A 501 -11.01 -8.55 -27.68
C CYS A 501 -12.18 -8.62 -26.68
N ARG A 502 -13.30 -9.25 -27.07
CA ARG A 502 -14.38 -9.69 -26.17
C ARG A 502 -14.55 -11.20 -26.37
N PRO A 503 -13.76 -12.02 -25.66
CA PRO A 503 -13.77 -13.47 -25.87
C PRO A 503 -15.00 -14.11 -25.24
N ASN A 504 -15.43 -15.23 -25.82
CA ASN A 504 -16.54 -16.05 -25.32
C ASN A 504 -16.08 -17.26 -24.48
N SER A 505 -14.76 -17.44 -24.35
CA SER A 505 -14.16 -18.45 -23.46
C SER A 505 -12.93 -17.92 -22.72
N HIS A 506 -12.56 -18.60 -21.64
CA HIS A 506 -11.40 -18.29 -20.81
C HIS A 506 -10.57 -19.55 -20.56
N HIS A 507 -9.24 -19.43 -20.64
CA HIS A 507 -8.32 -20.50 -20.29
C HIS A 507 -7.75 -20.29 -18.87
N ALA A 508 -7.65 -21.36 -18.09
CA ALA A 508 -7.05 -21.34 -16.77
C ALA A 508 -6.30 -22.64 -16.48
N TRP A 509 -5.18 -22.54 -15.77
CA TRP A 509 -4.43 -23.71 -15.31
C TRP A 509 -5.12 -24.36 -14.12
N ASN A 510 -5.50 -25.63 -14.28
CA ASN A 510 -6.06 -26.44 -13.20
C ASN A 510 -4.93 -27.24 -12.54
N ALA A 511 -4.54 -26.85 -11.33
CA ALA A 511 -3.42 -27.46 -10.62
C ALA A 511 -3.70 -28.92 -10.23
N SER A 512 -4.97 -29.27 -9.98
CA SER A 512 -5.37 -30.64 -9.59
C SER A 512 -5.25 -31.61 -10.77
N LEU A 513 -5.66 -31.17 -11.97
CA LEU A 513 -5.57 -31.95 -13.20
C LEU A 513 -4.19 -31.89 -13.85
N LYS A 514 -3.38 -30.88 -13.51
CA LYS A 514 -2.13 -30.52 -14.21
C LYS A 514 -2.38 -30.29 -15.71
N GLN A 515 -3.47 -29.61 -16.02
CA GLN A 515 -3.94 -29.36 -17.36
C GLN A 515 -4.45 -27.92 -17.49
N LEU A 516 -4.32 -27.37 -18.70
CA LEU A 516 -4.99 -26.14 -19.08
C LEU A 516 -6.45 -26.48 -19.40
N THR A 517 -7.37 -25.76 -18.77
CA THR A 517 -8.80 -25.90 -19.01
C THR A 517 -9.33 -24.68 -19.74
N VAL A 518 -10.30 -24.87 -20.63
CA VAL A 518 -11.02 -23.76 -21.30
C VAL A 518 -12.49 -23.86 -20.97
N HIS A 519 -13.07 -22.78 -20.43
CA HIS A 519 -14.49 -22.72 -20.10
C HIS A 519 -15.20 -21.63 -20.90
N ALA A 520 -16.46 -21.90 -21.28
CA ALA A 520 -17.33 -20.91 -21.89
C ALA A 520 -17.72 -19.84 -20.84
N VAL A 521 -17.52 -18.56 -21.15
CA VAL A 521 -17.88 -17.45 -20.25
C VAL A 521 -19.20 -16.78 -20.61
N GLU A 522 -19.78 -17.18 -21.73
CA GLU A 522 -21.12 -16.87 -22.23
C GLU A 522 -21.68 -18.10 -22.97
N ASP A 523 -22.97 -18.06 -23.33
CA ASP A 523 -23.55 -19.10 -24.18
C ASP A 523 -22.97 -19.00 -25.60
N ILE A 524 -22.57 -20.14 -26.18
CA ILE A 524 -21.98 -20.20 -27.52
C ILE A 524 -22.87 -21.06 -28.41
N GLU A 525 -23.50 -20.44 -29.39
CA GLU A 525 -24.36 -21.11 -30.36
C GLU A 525 -23.57 -22.08 -31.25
N GLN A 526 -24.23 -23.16 -31.70
CA GLN A 526 -23.62 -24.09 -32.66
C GLN A 526 -23.11 -23.34 -33.90
N GLY A 527 -21.91 -23.71 -34.36
CA GLY A 527 -21.27 -23.10 -35.52
C GLY A 527 -20.58 -21.76 -35.26
N HIS A 528 -20.69 -21.18 -34.06
CA HIS A 528 -19.93 -19.98 -33.70
C HIS A 528 -18.48 -20.33 -33.33
N GLU A 529 -17.58 -19.39 -33.63
CA GLU A 529 -16.17 -19.51 -33.28
C GLU A 529 -15.98 -19.37 -31.76
N ILE A 530 -15.23 -20.29 -31.17
CA ILE A 530 -14.77 -20.23 -29.78
C ILE A 530 -13.49 -19.38 -29.78
N THR A 531 -13.43 -18.39 -28.89
CA THR A 531 -12.37 -17.38 -28.86
C THR A 531 -11.88 -17.11 -27.44
N ILE A 532 -10.59 -16.82 -27.32
CA ILE A 532 -9.92 -16.35 -26.09
C ILE A 532 -9.31 -14.97 -26.33
N THR A 533 -8.86 -14.30 -25.26
CA THR A 533 -7.99 -13.12 -25.40
C THR A 533 -6.53 -13.56 -25.44
N TYR A 534 -5.73 -12.94 -26.31
CA TYR A 534 -4.27 -13.11 -26.35
C TYR A 534 -3.54 -12.03 -25.54
N MET A 535 -4.31 -11.18 -24.85
CA MET A 535 -3.83 -10.06 -24.06
C MET A 535 -4.27 -10.26 -22.62
N GLY A 536 -3.41 -9.93 -21.66
CA GLY A 536 -3.75 -9.98 -20.23
C GLY A 536 -4.79 -8.94 -19.81
N ASN A 537 -4.76 -7.76 -20.43
CA ASN A 537 -5.68 -6.65 -20.17
C ASN A 537 -6.39 -6.26 -21.47
N THR A 538 -7.44 -5.43 -21.38
CA THR A 538 -8.12 -4.86 -22.56
C THR A 538 -7.68 -3.40 -22.75
N PRO A 539 -6.56 -3.12 -23.46
CA PRO A 539 -6.11 -1.75 -23.65
C PRO A 539 -6.92 -1.04 -24.76
N THR A 540 -6.59 0.22 -25.05
CA THR A 540 -7.22 1.00 -26.12
C THR A 540 -7.07 0.37 -27.50
N PHE A 541 -7.93 0.75 -28.45
CA PHE A 541 -7.90 0.25 -29.81
C PHE A 541 -6.51 0.34 -30.48
N PRO A 542 -5.79 1.48 -30.44
CA PRO A 542 -4.45 1.56 -31.04
C PRO A 542 -3.46 0.57 -30.41
N MET A 543 -3.50 0.44 -29.08
CA MET A 543 -2.63 -0.47 -28.33
C MET A 543 -2.95 -1.94 -28.66
N ARG A 544 -4.24 -2.33 -28.73
CA ARG A 544 -4.62 -3.70 -29.12
C ARG A 544 -4.14 -4.02 -30.53
N GLN A 545 -4.31 -3.12 -31.48
CA GLN A 545 -3.90 -3.34 -32.88
C GLN A 545 -2.38 -3.45 -33.01
N SER A 546 -1.61 -2.57 -32.34
CA SER A 546 -0.14 -2.64 -32.32
C SER A 546 0.34 -3.95 -31.68
N HIS A 547 -0.18 -4.30 -30.48
CA HIS A 547 0.20 -5.52 -29.78
C HIS A 547 -0.06 -6.79 -30.60
N LEU A 548 -1.26 -6.92 -31.18
CA LEU A 548 -1.62 -8.09 -32.00
C LEU A 548 -0.84 -8.16 -33.31
N LYS A 549 -0.52 -7.00 -33.90
CA LYS A 549 0.26 -6.96 -35.13
C LYS A 549 1.74 -7.29 -34.89
N GLU A 550 2.31 -6.79 -33.80
CA GLU A 550 3.72 -7.00 -33.44
C GLU A 550 3.98 -8.42 -32.95
N LEU A 551 3.11 -8.99 -32.11
CA LEU A 551 3.34 -10.31 -31.51
C LEU A 551 2.72 -11.46 -32.29
N PHE A 552 1.61 -11.23 -32.99
CA PHE A 552 0.81 -12.27 -33.65
C PHE A 552 0.59 -12.03 -35.15
N GLY A 553 1.07 -10.92 -35.70
CA GLY A 553 1.08 -10.67 -37.16
C GLY A 553 -0.29 -10.37 -37.79
N PHE A 554 -1.34 -10.05 -37.00
CA PHE A 554 -2.68 -9.81 -37.56
C PHE A 554 -3.34 -8.51 -37.04
N THR A 555 -4.31 -8.02 -37.81
CA THR A 555 -5.18 -6.88 -37.43
C THR A 555 -6.52 -7.40 -36.94
N CYS A 556 -6.93 -7.02 -35.73
CA CYS A 556 -8.17 -7.52 -35.14
C CYS A 556 -9.40 -6.82 -35.74
N ALA A 557 -10.38 -7.60 -36.21
CA ALA A 557 -11.66 -7.12 -36.73
C ALA A 557 -12.87 -7.62 -35.90
N CYS A 558 -12.67 -7.93 -34.61
CA CYS A 558 -13.77 -8.35 -33.73
C CYS A 558 -14.81 -7.23 -33.53
N ASN A 559 -15.95 -7.56 -32.93
CA ASN A 559 -17.06 -6.63 -32.71
C ASN A 559 -16.64 -5.34 -31.97
N LEU A 560 -15.66 -5.39 -31.07
CA LEU A 560 -15.12 -4.21 -30.40
C LEU A 560 -14.22 -3.35 -31.32
N CYS A 561 -13.47 -3.97 -32.23
CA CYS A 561 -12.56 -3.27 -33.13
C CYS A 561 -13.26 -2.70 -34.37
N SER A 562 -14.41 -3.29 -34.73
CA SER A 562 -15.16 -2.97 -35.95
C SER A 562 -16.29 -1.94 -35.74
N VAL A 563 -16.54 -1.46 -34.51
CA VAL A 563 -17.47 -0.36 -34.27
C VAL A 563 -16.97 0.97 -34.85
N SER A 564 -17.89 1.94 -34.99
CA SER A 564 -17.59 3.27 -35.52
C SER A 564 -16.49 3.99 -34.72
N ASN A 565 -15.75 4.88 -35.39
CA ASN A 565 -14.67 5.66 -34.77
C ASN A 565 -15.14 6.41 -33.50
N ALA A 566 -16.34 7.01 -33.54
CA ALA A 566 -16.91 7.69 -32.38
C ALA A 566 -17.13 6.76 -31.18
N LYS A 567 -17.65 5.54 -31.41
CA LYS A 567 -17.82 4.53 -30.35
C LYS A 567 -16.48 4.03 -29.83
N ARG A 568 -15.49 3.80 -30.71
CA ARG A 568 -14.13 3.41 -30.32
C ARG A 568 -13.48 4.46 -29.41
N LYS A 569 -13.48 5.73 -29.80
CA LYS A 569 -12.93 6.82 -28.97
C LYS A 569 -13.61 6.95 -27.61
N ALA A 570 -14.91 6.66 -27.52
CA ALA A 570 -15.62 6.67 -26.25
C ALA A 570 -15.21 5.50 -25.34
N SER A 571 -15.02 4.32 -25.92
CA SER A 571 -14.50 3.13 -25.23
C SER A 571 -13.05 3.35 -24.78
N ASP A 572 -12.19 3.86 -25.67
CA ASP A 572 -10.79 4.17 -25.38
C ASP A 572 -10.66 5.12 -24.17
N ARG A 573 -11.48 6.18 -24.09
CA ARG A 573 -11.46 7.08 -22.91
C ARG A 573 -11.77 6.38 -21.59
N ARG A 574 -12.66 5.38 -21.60
CA ARG A 574 -13.02 4.62 -20.40
C ARG A 574 -11.93 3.61 -20.05
N LEU A 575 -11.36 2.95 -21.04
CA LEU A 575 -10.24 2.02 -20.86
C LEU A 575 -8.97 2.76 -20.39
N ASP A 576 -8.68 3.95 -20.91
CA ASP A 576 -7.59 4.82 -20.44
C ASP A 576 -7.80 5.20 -18.97
N ARG A 577 -9.02 5.62 -18.59
CA ARG A 577 -9.32 5.93 -17.18
C ARG A 577 -9.15 4.70 -16.28
N MET A 578 -9.55 3.52 -16.73
CA MET A 578 -9.32 2.29 -15.96
C MET A 578 -7.82 2.01 -15.78
N LEU A 579 -7.01 2.20 -16.82
CA LEU A 579 -5.55 2.04 -16.76
C LEU A 579 -4.90 3.06 -15.83
N ASP A 580 -5.34 4.32 -15.87
CA ASP A 580 -4.88 5.36 -14.93
C ASP A 580 -5.19 4.95 -13.48
N LEU A 581 -6.40 4.45 -13.23
CA LEU A 581 -6.79 3.95 -11.91
C LEU A 581 -5.95 2.75 -11.45
N ASP A 582 -5.59 1.83 -12.36
CA ASP A 582 -4.70 0.70 -12.03
C ASP A 582 -3.30 1.21 -11.65
N ASN A 583 -2.73 2.17 -12.41
CA ASN A 583 -1.42 2.77 -12.12
C ASN A 583 -1.43 3.53 -10.79
N GLU A 584 -2.46 4.36 -10.55
CA GLU A 584 -2.67 5.05 -9.29
C GLU A 584 -2.78 4.05 -8.12
N ASN A 585 -3.50 2.93 -8.31
CA ASN A 585 -3.65 1.89 -7.30
C ASN A 585 -2.37 1.12 -7.04
N GLU A 586 -1.59 0.81 -8.08
CA GLU A 586 -0.30 0.18 -7.91
C GLU A 586 0.61 1.05 -7.04
N GLU A 587 0.64 2.37 -7.25
CA GLU A 587 1.34 3.29 -6.37
C GLU A 587 0.76 3.30 -4.94
N ARG A 588 -0.57 3.41 -4.79
CA ARG A 588 -1.24 3.41 -3.47
C ARG A 588 -0.97 2.14 -2.67
N VAL A 589 -1.01 0.97 -3.32
CA VAL A 589 -0.88 -0.36 -2.73
C VAL A 589 0.59 -0.73 -2.53
N ARG A 590 1.48 -0.54 -3.53
CA ARG A 590 2.93 -0.82 -3.41
C ARG A 590 3.57 -0.07 -2.24
N TRP A 591 3.13 1.16 -1.98
CA TRP A 591 3.64 1.97 -0.88
C TRP A 591 2.77 1.95 0.39
N GLY A 592 1.66 1.21 0.40
CA GLY A 592 0.80 1.02 1.58
C GLY A 592 0.10 2.30 2.07
N ARG A 593 -0.10 3.32 1.24
CA ARG A 593 -0.42 4.68 1.74
C ARG A 593 -1.91 5.02 1.80
N GLN A 594 -2.81 4.34 1.08
CA GLN A 594 -4.23 4.73 0.99
C GLN A 594 -5.18 3.56 0.60
N PRO A 595 -5.44 2.56 1.48
CA PRO A 595 -6.25 1.40 1.12
C PRO A 595 -7.71 1.76 0.79
N LEU A 596 -8.29 2.78 1.44
CA LEU A 596 -9.65 3.23 1.14
C LEU A 596 -9.75 3.87 -0.26
N ALA A 597 -8.78 4.72 -0.63
CA ALA A 597 -8.74 5.33 -1.97
C ALA A 597 -8.55 4.25 -3.05
N ALA A 598 -7.73 3.23 -2.78
CA ALA A 598 -7.56 2.11 -3.69
C ALA A 598 -8.85 1.29 -3.85
N LEU A 599 -9.58 1.08 -2.75
CA LEU A 599 -10.89 0.42 -2.77
C LEU A 599 -11.92 1.24 -3.59
N TRP A 600 -11.97 2.56 -3.45
CA TRP A 600 -12.86 3.42 -4.23
C TRP A 600 -12.47 3.52 -5.71
N ALA A 601 -11.17 3.50 -6.02
CA ALA A 601 -10.71 3.39 -7.40
C ALA A 601 -11.17 2.08 -8.06
N LEU A 602 -11.12 0.95 -7.34
CA LEU A 602 -11.66 -0.33 -7.84
C LEU A 602 -13.17 -0.28 -8.04
N ARG A 603 -13.91 0.45 -7.18
CA ARG A 603 -15.33 0.71 -7.41
C ARG A 603 -15.58 1.50 -8.69
N GLU A 604 -14.82 2.56 -8.92
CA GLU A 604 -14.91 3.33 -10.17
C GLU A 604 -14.63 2.43 -11.38
N GLN A 605 -13.61 1.57 -11.30
CA GLN A 605 -13.31 0.59 -12.35
C GLN A 605 -14.44 -0.41 -12.57
N LEU A 606 -15.13 -0.89 -11.52
CA LEU A 606 -16.31 -1.77 -11.68
C LEU A 606 -17.44 -1.06 -12.42
N LEU A 607 -17.71 0.21 -12.12
CA LEU A 607 -18.73 1.01 -12.82
C LEU A 607 -18.34 1.29 -14.28
N LEU A 608 -17.04 1.51 -14.55
CA LEU A 608 -16.52 1.65 -15.91
C LEU A 608 -16.60 0.33 -16.68
N ALA A 609 -16.29 -0.79 -16.03
CA ALA A 609 -16.39 -2.12 -16.61
C ALA A 609 -17.83 -2.48 -16.99
N GLU A 610 -18.80 -2.13 -16.17
CA GLU A 610 -20.22 -2.30 -16.50
C GLU A 610 -20.62 -1.46 -17.72
N LYS A 611 -20.23 -0.17 -17.76
CA LYS A 611 -20.49 0.72 -18.91
C LYS A 611 -19.78 0.27 -20.19
N GLU A 612 -18.61 -0.33 -20.06
CA GLU A 612 -17.85 -0.93 -21.15
C GLU A 612 -18.33 -2.35 -21.51
N GLU A 613 -19.30 -2.89 -20.77
CA GLU A 613 -19.77 -4.28 -20.91
C GLU A 613 -18.59 -5.28 -20.90
N LEU A 614 -17.63 -5.06 -20.00
CA LEU A 614 -16.53 -5.99 -19.82
C LEU A 614 -17.06 -7.25 -19.13
N GLY A 615 -16.74 -8.41 -19.71
CA GLY A 615 -17.25 -9.70 -19.27
C GLY A 615 -16.71 -10.15 -17.91
N ILE A 616 -17.12 -11.35 -17.50
CA ILE A 616 -16.82 -11.91 -16.17
C ILE A 616 -15.33 -12.03 -15.85
N ILE A 617 -14.47 -12.14 -16.87
CA ILE A 617 -13.00 -12.22 -16.72
C ILE A 617 -12.46 -10.96 -16.03
N THR A 618 -12.85 -9.78 -16.51
CA THR A 618 -12.42 -8.50 -15.93
C THR A 618 -13.00 -8.30 -14.53
N LEU A 619 -14.27 -8.66 -14.33
CA LEU A 619 -14.92 -8.54 -13.04
C LEU A 619 -14.27 -9.45 -11.98
N ALA A 620 -13.87 -10.66 -12.34
CA ALA A 620 -13.19 -11.58 -11.41
C ALA A 620 -11.83 -11.03 -10.97
N ARG A 621 -11.06 -10.40 -11.88
CA ARG A 621 -9.83 -9.68 -11.51
C ARG A 621 -10.12 -8.54 -10.54
N LEU A 622 -11.09 -7.68 -10.86
CA LEU A 622 -11.43 -6.52 -10.02
C LEU A 622 -11.85 -6.94 -8.60
N TYR A 623 -12.67 -7.98 -8.47
CA TYR A 623 -13.05 -8.50 -7.15
C TYR A 623 -11.88 -9.14 -6.42
N ARG A 624 -10.96 -9.82 -7.13
CA ARG A 624 -9.72 -10.32 -6.52
C ARG A 624 -8.91 -9.17 -5.92
N ASP A 625 -8.74 -8.08 -6.65
CA ASP A 625 -7.98 -6.91 -6.19
C ASP A 625 -8.66 -6.27 -4.96
N VAL A 626 -10.00 -6.23 -4.93
CA VAL A 626 -10.77 -5.79 -3.75
C VAL A 626 -10.53 -6.72 -2.56
N VAL A 627 -10.65 -8.04 -2.75
CA VAL A 627 -10.40 -9.05 -1.71
C VAL A 627 -8.99 -8.89 -1.15
N ASP A 628 -7.99 -8.75 -2.00
CA ASP A 628 -6.59 -8.63 -1.58
C ASP A 628 -6.35 -7.37 -0.74
N ILE A 629 -6.97 -6.24 -1.10
CA ILE A 629 -6.93 -5.01 -0.28
C ILE A 629 -7.60 -5.22 1.07
N LEU A 630 -8.82 -5.76 1.10
CA LEU A 630 -9.57 -5.96 2.34
C LEU A 630 -8.87 -6.94 3.28
N LEU A 631 -8.36 -8.03 2.72
CA LEU A 631 -7.63 -9.08 3.43
C LEU A 631 -6.37 -8.52 4.07
N ALA A 632 -5.58 -7.76 3.30
CA ALA A 632 -4.37 -7.11 3.81
C ALA A 632 -4.66 -6.12 4.95
N ASN A 633 -5.90 -5.62 5.07
CA ASN A 633 -6.35 -4.68 6.10
C ASN A 633 -7.24 -5.32 7.19
N ALA A 634 -7.33 -6.65 7.23
CA ALA A 634 -8.05 -7.46 8.22
C ALA A 634 -9.60 -7.36 8.20
N ASP A 635 -10.22 -6.95 7.09
CA ASP A 635 -11.69 -6.81 7.00
C ASP A 635 -12.38 -8.13 6.61
N ALA A 636 -12.44 -9.10 7.54
CA ALA A 636 -12.99 -10.43 7.25
C ALA A 636 -14.45 -10.38 6.75
N ALA A 637 -15.29 -9.51 7.33
CA ALA A 637 -16.69 -9.39 6.96
C ALA A 637 -16.87 -9.03 5.47
N ARG A 638 -16.13 -8.02 4.98
CA ARG A 638 -16.18 -7.64 3.56
C ARG A 638 -15.42 -8.60 2.67
N VAL A 639 -14.35 -9.23 3.15
CA VAL A 639 -13.65 -10.30 2.43
C VAL A 639 -14.64 -11.40 2.06
N VAL A 640 -15.47 -11.88 2.99
CA VAL A 640 -16.46 -12.94 2.69
C VAL A 640 -17.43 -12.51 1.57
N VAL A 641 -17.95 -11.28 1.64
CA VAL A 641 -18.91 -10.78 0.63
C VAL A 641 -18.27 -10.63 -0.76
N PHE A 642 -17.07 -10.06 -0.84
CA PHE A 642 -16.37 -9.89 -2.12
C PHE A 642 -15.75 -11.17 -2.65
N ALA A 643 -15.29 -12.07 -1.77
CA ALA A 643 -14.79 -13.39 -2.15
C ALA A 643 -15.91 -14.25 -2.74
N GLU A 644 -17.15 -14.17 -2.23
CA GLU A 644 -18.27 -14.88 -2.84
C GLU A 644 -18.61 -14.30 -4.21
N LYS A 645 -18.50 -12.98 -4.40
CA LYS A 645 -18.66 -12.35 -5.72
C LYS A 645 -17.57 -12.81 -6.70
N GLU A 646 -16.30 -12.87 -6.28
CA GLU A 646 -15.21 -13.43 -7.08
C GLU A 646 -15.48 -14.90 -7.40
N ARG A 647 -15.86 -15.70 -6.40
CA ARG A 647 -16.07 -17.14 -6.51
C ARG A 647 -17.19 -17.49 -7.47
N ALA A 648 -18.30 -16.74 -7.44
CA ALA A 648 -19.40 -16.93 -8.38
C ALA A 648 -18.94 -16.79 -9.84
N LEU A 649 -18.02 -15.86 -10.14
CA LEU A 649 -17.43 -15.70 -11.47
C LEU A 649 -16.41 -16.80 -11.79
N ARG A 650 -15.60 -17.19 -10.79
CA ARG A 650 -14.59 -18.25 -10.92
C ARG A 650 -15.20 -19.62 -11.18
N LEU A 651 -16.35 -19.93 -10.57
CA LEU A 651 -17.13 -21.13 -10.86
C LEU A 651 -17.48 -21.26 -12.35
N VAL A 652 -17.84 -20.15 -12.99
CA VAL A 652 -18.14 -20.14 -14.43
C VAL A 652 -16.87 -20.31 -15.26
N MET A 653 -15.77 -19.63 -14.91
CA MET A 653 -14.57 -19.59 -15.78
C MET A 653 -13.55 -20.71 -15.51
N GLU A 654 -13.66 -21.42 -14.38
CA GLU A 654 -12.70 -22.47 -13.94
C GLU A 654 -13.38 -23.76 -13.47
N GLY A 655 -14.67 -23.74 -13.15
CA GLY A 655 -15.38 -24.87 -12.52
C GLY A 655 -15.17 -24.94 -10.99
N GLU A 656 -15.78 -25.95 -10.36
CA GLU A 656 -15.69 -26.18 -8.91
C GLU A 656 -14.29 -26.62 -8.44
N ASP A 657 -13.58 -27.36 -9.30
CA ASP A 657 -12.21 -27.84 -9.12
C ASP A 657 -11.15 -26.83 -9.59
N GLY A 658 -11.56 -25.62 -9.98
CA GLY A 658 -10.66 -24.52 -10.29
C GLY A 658 -9.82 -24.13 -9.08
N THR A 659 -8.51 -23.94 -9.27
CA THR A 659 -7.56 -23.64 -8.19
C THR A 659 -8.04 -22.45 -7.34
N ARG A 660 -8.38 -21.33 -8.00
CA ARG A 660 -8.84 -20.12 -7.31
C ARG A 660 -10.24 -20.30 -6.72
N THR A 661 -11.11 -21.07 -7.38
CA THR A 661 -12.45 -21.39 -6.86
C THR A 661 -12.38 -22.12 -5.51
N VAL A 662 -11.46 -23.08 -5.38
CA VAL A 662 -11.21 -23.84 -4.15
C VAL A 662 -10.60 -22.95 -3.07
N GLU A 663 -9.60 -22.14 -3.41
CA GLU A 663 -8.98 -21.17 -2.50
C GLU A 663 -10.01 -20.22 -1.89
N LEU A 664 -10.90 -19.66 -2.72
CA LEU A 664 -11.94 -18.73 -2.25
C LEU A 664 -12.92 -19.38 -1.29
N LYS A 665 -13.25 -20.66 -1.50
CA LYS A 665 -14.09 -21.42 -0.56
C LYS A 665 -13.42 -21.50 0.83
N ALA A 666 -12.15 -21.89 0.87
CA ALA A 666 -11.39 -21.94 2.12
C ALA A 666 -11.21 -20.55 2.76
N LEU A 667 -10.99 -19.52 1.94
CA LEU A 667 -10.83 -18.14 2.39
C LEU A 667 -12.10 -17.62 3.09
N MET A 668 -13.28 -17.90 2.53
CA MET A 668 -14.56 -17.46 3.11
C MET A 668 -14.91 -18.19 4.41
N GLU A 669 -14.45 -19.43 4.59
CA GLU A 669 -14.68 -20.18 5.82
C GLU A 669 -13.89 -19.59 7.00
N CYS A 670 -12.68 -19.07 6.76
CA CYS A 670 -11.87 -18.47 7.81
C CYS A 670 -10.84 -17.48 7.23
N PRO A 671 -11.24 -16.22 6.92
CA PRO A 671 -10.35 -15.23 6.31
C PRO A 671 -9.06 -14.99 7.13
N GLY A 672 -9.17 -15.05 8.46
CA GLY A 672 -8.05 -14.84 9.39
C GLY A 672 -6.92 -15.88 9.33
N ARG A 673 -7.09 -17.00 8.61
CA ARG A 673 -6.03 -18.00 8.40
C ARG A 673 -5.16 -17.74 7.18
N ASP A 674 -5.57 -16.85 6.28
CA ASP A 674 -4.77 -16.49 5.11
C ASP A 674 -3.55 -15.68 5.55
N ASP A 675 -2.35 -16.01 5.05
CA ASP A 675 -1.10 -15.34 5.43
C ASP A 675 -1.09 -13.84 5.12
N ARG A 676 -1.95 -13.39 4.20
CA ARG A 676 -2.10 -11.98 3.83
C ARG A 676 -3.00 -11.23 4.82
N PHE A 677 -3.76 -11.93 5.69
CA PHE A 677 -4.71 -11.31 6.60
C PHE A 677 -4.02 -10.35 7.57
N GLY A 678 -4.40 -9.08 7.52
CA GLY A 678 -3.85 -8.04 8.37
C GLY A 678 -2.35 -7.77 8.17
N TYR A 679 -1.74 -8.25 7.08
CA TYR A 679 -0.32 -8.03 6.78
C TYR A 679 0.02 -6.54 6.62
N ARG A 680 -0.94 -5.72 6.14
CA ARG A 680 -0.79 -4.27 6.03
C ARG A 680 -1.33 -3.53 7.25
N SER A 681 -2.54 -3.87 7.69
CA SER A 681 -3.23 -3.13 8.74
C SER A 681 -4.26 -3.99 9.45
N TRP A 682 -4.56 -3.67 10.70
CA TRP A 682 -5.67 -4.25 11.46
C TRP A 682 -6.78 -3.22 11.70
N LYS A 683 -6.72 -2.05 11.05
CA LYS A 683 -7.68 -0.95 11.26
C LYS A 683 -9.08 -1.29 10.77
N TRP A 684 -9.21 -2.18 9.79
CA TRP A 684 -10.50 -2.65 9.31
C TRP A 684 -10.87 -4.00 9.91
N LEU A 685 -10.21 -4.39 11.02
CA LEU A 685 -10.48 -5.65 11.71
C LEU A 685 -11.98 -5.82 11.89
N SER A 686 -12.48 -6.85 11.23
CA SER A 686 -13.85 -7.33 11.36
C SER A 686 -13.82 -8.85 11.36
N ASP A 687 -14.86 -9.45 11.92
CA ASP A 687 -15.12 -10.88 11.92
C ASP A 687 -16.19 -11.21 10.87
N GLU A 688 -16.13 -12.40 10.27
CA GLU A 688 -17.11 -12.84 9.27
C GLU A 688 -18.56 -12.83 9.79
N ARG A 689 -18.77 -12.86 11.11
CA ARG A 689 -20.09 -12.76 11.75
C ARG A 689 -20.64 -11.33 11.80
N GLU A 690 -19.81 -10.33 11.53
CA GLU A 690 -20.17 -8.91 11.56
C GLU A 690 -20.73 -8.38 10.22
N ILE A 691 -21.08 -9.28 9.28
CA ILE A 691 -21.81 -8.91 8.06
C ILE A 691 -23.23 -8.46 8.45
N PRO A 692 -23.63 -7.21 8.16
CA PRO A 692 -24.94 -6.69 8.54
C PRO A 692 -26.06 -7.46 7.81
N ARG A 693 -27.07 -7.93 8.55
CA ARG A 693 -28.21 -8.69 8.00
C ARG A 693 -29.47 -7.85 7.75
N GLU A 694 -29.55 -6.68 8.37
CA GLU A 694 -30.78 -5.87 8.42
C GLU A 694 -30.67 -4.56 7.63
N LEU A 695 -29.55 -4.32 6.94
CA LEU A 695 -29.39 -3.12 6.10
C LEU A 695 -30.17 -3.27 4.80
N GLY A 696 -30.89 -2.20 4.40
CA GLY A 696 -31.42 -2.07 3.04
C GLY A 696 -30.31 -1.96 1.99
N GLU A 697 -30.65 -2.13 0.71
CA GLU A 697 -29.68 -2.24 -0.40
C GLU A 697 -28.70 -1.05 -0.48
N GLU A 698 -29.20 0.18 -0.37
CA GLU A 698 -28.36 1.39 -0.39
C GLU A 698 -27.38 1.44 0.79
N ALA A 699 -27.88 1.23 2.01
CA ALA A 699 -27.06 1.23 3.23
C ALA A 699 -26.05 0.08 3.24
N PHE A 700 -26.43 -1.09 2.72
CA PHE A 700 -25.51 -2.21 2.55
C PHE A 700 -24.42 -1.89 1.51
N GLY A 701 -24.78 -1.20 0.42
CA GLY A 701 -23.81 -0.70 -0.57
C GLY A 701 -22.79 0.27 0.02
N CYS A 702 -23.23 1.23 0.82
CA CYS A 702 -22.35 2.17 1.53
C CYS A 702 -21.45 1.44 2.55
N TRP A 703 -22.01 0.48 3.30
CA TRP A 703 -21.21 -0.37 4.18
C TRP A 703 -20.16 -1.13 3.37
N LEU A 704 -20.54 -1.78 2.28
CA LEU A 704 -19.68 -2.65 1.48
C LEU A 704 -18.46 -1.90 0.92
N TRP A 705 -18.62 -0.61 0.56
CA TRP A 705 -17.54 0.25 0.07
C TRP A 705 -16.93 1.20 1.10
N ARG A 706 -17.27 1.04 2.39
CA ARG A 706 -16.76 1.87 3.49
C ARG A 706 -16.99 3.37 3.26
N GLU A 707 -18.20 3.75 2.86
CA GLU A 707 -18.62 5.15 2.65
C GLU A 707 -19.22 5.84 3.89
N ALA A 708 -19.38 5.09 4.98
CA ALA A 708 -20.03 5.54 6.21
C ALA A 708 -19.01 6.00 7.26
#